data_AF-A0A369IEV8-F1
#
_entry.id   AF-A0A369IEV8-F1
#
_cell.length_a   1.000
_cell.length_b   1.000
_cell.length_c   1.000
_cell.angle_alpha   90.00
_cell.angle_beta   90.00
_cell.angle_gamma   90.00
#
_symmetry.space_group_name_H-M   'P 1'
#
loop_
_entity.id
_entity.type
_entity.pdbx_description
1 polymer ?
#
loop_
_entity_poly.entity_id
_entity_poly.type
_entity_poly.pdbx_seq_one_letter_code
_entity_poly.pdbx_strand_id
1 'polypeptide(L)'
;MKKHVLLLLICQFSFFLPNAQNPQMVKDINAVAAGLTGSSQSPVIMGSYLYFVRNDSQLWKTDGTAAGTVLVKHMSTLNINSYIYSLTRVGTTLFFTFNDGVYGNELWKSDGTPAGTVMIKDIYAGSMSSQPYDLIAYDGQLVFSATTATQGLEIWKSDGTAAGTVIIKNINPGAANSGSIGSYDFTIVQGMLYFRADNGTNGAELWKSDATTAGTVMVKDIRAGSETSSPFQLTNVSSFTVNDGVLFFVADDGTNGRELWKSDGTAAGTVMVKNIYSGPETSLISELTNLDGTVYFAADDGSHGTELWKSDGTAAGTVMVKDIRPGASGGLEPDLVYSYSIELRVVGTATLYFAADDGTNGYELWKTNGTSVGTVMVKDINTEDDSKPANFLSIGTTLYFKADDGTNGIELWKSTGTGANTTMVKDINPAGNGNPYYLTNLAGTLLFLATEGANGAELWKSDGTAGGTSKIVLSGWTIGGLYNLTTVLTPINNTLFFVANDGIHGAELWKSDGTGAGTSIVKDISAGSSGSAPASLINVNGVLFFTANNGADGRELWKSDGTTAGTVLVRNILPSDSDYGPVSLFNFNGTLFFSADDGVNGRELWKSDGTTVGTVMVKDINSGSSGSSPGSFAIFQGQLFFSAASGLWKTNGTTAGTVKISDWPNSPAELTAVGNTLYFQVDDGVSGAELWKYSGGIPQMVKDIQTGGNSSSPNNLINFNGILFFGANDGVNGVEMWKSDGSVLGTSMVKNINLGSHVFYYFAFTEVNGTLMFTTEDETNGRELWKTDGTAAGTVLVKDINIGDAFSDPTDLINFNGTLYFAATNGYLGRELWKSDGTNAGTVMLADINPNNGYGLYNSSLAIMNGNLYFTANDDVHGFELWRLCDFIRTPTGTLSADQKASETVITVSGSANTIPNGANVEYGAGKYVQLNPGFSTQLGAVFKAQSGGCN
;
A
#
# COMPACT_ATOMS: atom_id res chain seq x y z
N MET A 1 44.52 -10.96 -61.37
CA MET A 1 43.13 -11.32 -61.01
C MET A 1 43.06 -11.41 -59.49
N LYS A 2 42.54 -10.39 -58.81
CA LYS A 2 41.09 -10.19 -58.57
C LYS A 2 40.44 -11.39 -57.85
N LYS A 3 40.65 -11.51 -56.52
CA LYS A 3 39.70 -12.14 -55.55
C LYS A 3 40.10 -11.98 -54.06
N HIS A 4 40.68 -10.83 -53.66
CA HIS A 4 41.06 -10.55 -52.26
C HIS A 4 40.61 -9.16 -51.75
N VAL A 5 39.66 -8.50 -52.44
CA VAL A 5 39.16 -7.14 -52.07
C VAL A 5 37.62 -7.09 -52.07
N LEU A 6 36.93 -8.24 -52.02
CA LEU A 6 35.45 -8.26 -52.05
C LEU A 6 34.85 -9.42 -51.24
N LEU A 7 35.18 -9.48 -49.94
CA LEU A 7 34.35 -10.16 -48.93
C LEU A 7 34.59 -9.59 -47.50
N LEU A 8 34.93 -8.30 -47.40
CA LEU A 8 35.14 -7.57 -46.14
C LEU A 8 33.97 -6.61 -45.82
N LEU A 9 32.88 -6.74 -46.56
CA LEU A 9 31.58 -6.14 -46.27
C LEU A 9 30.54 -7.27 -46.28
N ILE A 10 29.65 -7.21 -45.28
CA ILE A 10 28.43 -7.99 -45.02
C ILE A 10 28.63 -9.17 -44.03
N CYS A 11 28.05 -8.97 -42.82
CA CYS A 11 27.80 -9.91 -41.71
C CYS A 11 28.76 -9.93 -40.50
N GLN A 12 28.82 -8.80 -39.76
CA GLN A 12 28.97 -8.88 -38.30
C GLN A 12 27.62 -9.24 -37.67
N PHE A 13 27.39 -10.53 -37.41
CA PHE A 13 26.28 -11.00 -36.57
C PHE A 13 26.77 -11.22 -35.13
N SER A 14 26.63 -10.19 -34.31
CA SER A 14 26.78 -10.28 -32.86
C SER A 14 25.60 -11.04 -32.26
N PHE A 15 25.81 -12.30 -31.86
CA PHE A 15 24.83 -13.07 -31.09
C PHE A 15 24.76 -12.54 -29.64
N PHE A 16 23.81 -11.66 -29.36
CA PHE A 16 23.32 -11.41 -28.00
C PHE A 16 22.23 -12.43 -27.67
N LEU A 17 22.54 -13.42 -26.82
CA LEU A 17 21.52 -14.19 -26.12
C LEU A 17 20.90 -13.29 -25.03
N PRO A 18 19.57 -13.31 -24.83
CA PRO A 18 18.91 -12.57 -23.76
C PRO A 18 19.22 -13.26 -22.44
N ASN A 19 20.38 -12.84 -21.95
CA ASN A 19 20.84 -12.86 -20.58
C ASN A 19 19.63 -12.66 -19.70
N ALA A 20 19.43 -13.63 -18.80
CA ALA A 20 18.20 -13.93 -18.08
C ALA A 20 17.22 -12.82 -18.40
N GLN A 21 16.43 -13.14 -19.42
CA GLN A 21 15.00 -12.93 -19.31
C GLN A 21 14.78 -12.86 -17.80
N ASN A 22 14.75 -11.65 -17.20
CA ASN A 22 14.89 -11.21 -15.79
C ASN A 22 13.76 -10.11 -15.34
N PRO A 23 12.75 -9.92 -14.37
CA PRO A 23 11.69 -10.68 -13.46
C PRO A 23 10.70 -11.97 -13.66
N GLN A 24 10.38 -12.83 -12.71
CA GLN A 24 9.49 -14.03 -12.86
C GLN A 24 7.84 -13.99 -12.98
N MET A 25 7.10 -13.47 -14.01
CA MET A 25 5.61 -13.45 -14.41
C MET A 25 4.73 -14.55 -13.91
N VAL A 26 3.44 -14.26 -13.92
CA VAL A 26 2.53 -15.08 -13.26
C VAL A 26 1.69 -15.94 -14.22
N LYS A 27 0.96 -15.56 -15.26
CA LYS A 27 0.41 -16.55 -16.25
C LYS A 27 0.06 -15.84 -17.57
N ASP A 28 0.02 -16.49 -18.76
CA ASP A 28 -0.99 -16.16 -19.81
C ASP A 28 -2.13 -17.25 -19.60
N ILE A 29 -3.41 -16.78 -19.47
CA ILE A 29 -5.99 -16.99 -18.56
C ILE A 29 -7.34 -16.27 -19.13
N ASN A 30 -7.39 -14.88 -19.18
CA ASN A 30 -7.75 -13.90 -20.19
C ASN A 30 -8.42 -14.62 -21.37
N ALA A 31 -9.26 -13.88 -22.08
CA ALA A 31 -8.82 -13.38 -23.38
C ALA A 31 -9.61 -12.13 -23.87
N VAL A 32 -10.36 -12.13 -24.97
CA VAL A 32 -10.90 -10.98 -25.77
C VAL A 32 -9.90 -9.98 -26.34
N ALA A 33 -9.90 -9.85 -27.68
CA ALA A 33 -9.06 -9.02 -28.54
C ALA A 33 -9.24 -7.51 -28.35
N ALA A 34 -9.21 -7.06 -27.10
CA ALA A 34 -9.72 -5.76 -26.68
C ALA A 34 -9.26 -5.40 -25.26
N GLY A 35 -8.35 -4.43 -25.18
CA GLY A 35 -7.98 -3.79 -23.92
C GLY A 35 -9.00 -2.80 -23.39
N LEU A 36 -8.86 -2.33 -22.14
CA LEU A 36 -9.77 -1.37 -21.52
C LEU A 36 -9.12 -0.34 -20.49
N THR A 37 -9.01 -0.53 -19.13
CA THR A 37 -8.10 0.19 -18.13
C THR A 37 -7.85 -0.62 -16.78
N GLY A 38 -7.28 -0.07 -15.68
CA GLY A 38 -7.03 -0.77 -14.37
C GLY A 38 -8.08 -0.54 -13.25
N SER A 39 -7.98 -1.18 -12.05
CA SER A 39 -9.08 -1.23 -11.02
C SER A 39 -8.79 -1.82 -9.57
N SER A 40 -9.49 -1.60 -8.39
CA SER A 40 -8.97 -0.96 -7.09
C SER A 40 -8.56 -1.61 -5.73
N GLN A 41 -7.47 -1.04 -5.20
CA GLN A 41 -6.96 -0.87 -3.83
C GLN A 41 -6.08 -2.01 -3.29
N SER A 42 -5.28 -1.72 -2.27
CA SER A 42 -4.17 -2.54 -1.76
C SER A 42 -4.60 -3.89 -1.17
N PRO A 43 -4.47 -5.02 -1.87
CA PRO A 43 -4.81 -6.34 -1.43
C PRO A 43 -3.69 -6.84 -0.52
N VAL A 44 -3.92 -7.78 0.39
CA VAL A 44 -3.14 -7.68 1.67
C VAL A 44 -2.15 -8.83 2.01
N ILE A 45 -1.71 -9.14 3.26
CA ILE A 45 -0.32 -9.61 3.63
C ILE A 45 -0.16 -10.71 4.77
N MET A 46 -0.02 -12.06 4.55
CA MET A 46 0.68 -13.17 5.32
C MET A 46 0.48 -14.72 5.05
N GLY A 47 -0.74 -15.33 4.90
CA GLY A 47 -1.09 -16.76 5.13
C GLY A 47 -0.67 -17.73 4.03
N SER A 48 -1.51 -18.68 3.56
CA SER A 48 -1.07 -19.74 2.60
C SER A 48 -1.70 -19.81 1.20
N TYR A 49 -2.75 -19.11 0.80
CA TYR A 49 -3.11 -19.09 -0.64
C TYR A 49 -3.79 -17.73 -1.01
N LEU A 50 -3.32 -17.11 -2.10
CA LEU A 50 -3.06 -15.68 -2.46
C LEU A 50 -4.23 -14.66 -2.58
N TYR A 51 -4.09 -13.38 -2.98
CA TYR A 51 -5.12 -12.36 -3.25
C TYR A 51 -4.71 -11.33 -4.35
N PHE A 52 -5.55 -10.37 -4.85
CA PHE A 52 -5.22 -9.30 -5.84
C PHE A 52 -6.32 -8.21 -6.22
N VAL A 53 -6.42 -7.58 -7.43
CA VAL A 53 -7.54 -6.70 -7.94
C VAL A 53 -7.74 -6.63 -9.50
N ARG A 54 -8.94 -6.22 -10.05
CA ARG A 54 -9.23 -5.66 -11.45
C ARG A 54 -10.62 -5.02 -11.63
N ASN A 55 -11.22 -5.06 -12.85
CA ASN A 55 -12.33 -4.26 -13.41
C ASN A 55 -13.66 -4.12 -12.68
N ASP A 56 -13.55 -3.72 -11.41
CA ASP A 56 -14.61 -3.14 -10.61
C ASP A 56 -15.60 -4.23 -10.12
N SER A 57 -15.60 -5.38 -10.81
CA SER A 57 -16.69 -6.32 -11.04
C SER A 57 -16.25 -7.84 -11.16
N GLN A 58 -15.13 -8.33 -10.60
CA GLN A 58 -14.84 -9.80 -10.39
C GLN A 58 -13.67 -10.10 -9.38
N LEU A 59 -13.91 -10.20 -8.09
CA LEU A 59 -12.91 -10.27 -7.01
C LEU A 59 -11.92 -11.50 -6.94
N TRP A 60 -11.07 -11.92 -7.91
CA TRP A 60 -10.29 -13.23 -8.03
C TRP A 60 -9.65 -14.17 -6.89
N LYS A 61 -9.09 -15.39 -7.20
CA LYS A 61 -8.80 -16.67 -6.43
C LYS A 61 -7.55 -17.65 -6.70
N THR A 62 -6.44 -17.91 -5.88
CA THR A 62 -3.97 -19.56 -5.68
C THR A 62 -3.76 -21.08 -5.05
N ASP A 63 -3.03 -22.09 -5.68
CA ASP A 63 -2.31 -23.28 -5.05
C ASP A 63 -0.78 -23.08 -4.98
N GLY A 64 -0.03 -23.42 -6.05
CA GLY A 64 0.52 -22.27 -6.74
C GLY A 64 1.62 -22.39 -7.80
N THR A 65 1.93 -23.52 -8.45
CA THR A 65 2.78 -23.51 -9.70
C THR A 65 2.11 -22.71 -10.85
N ALA A 66 2.18 -23.05 -12.14
CA ALA A 66 1.09 -22.72 -13.09
C ALA A 66 -0.22 -23.49 -12.80
N ALA A 67 -0.24 -24.55 -11.98
CA ALA A 67 -1.41 -25.43 -11.87
C ALA A 67 -2.69 -24.78 -11.34
N GLY A 68 -2.97 -24.88 -10.06
CA GLY A 68 -4.09 -24.18 -9.53
C GLY A 68 -3.95 -22.68 -9.39
N THR A 69 -4.55 -21.92 -10.32
CA THR A 69 -5.14 -20.57 -10.10
C THR A 69 -6.57 -20.51 -10.58
N VAL A 70 -7.55 -19.81 -9.95
CA VAL A 70 -8.99 -19.82 -10.37
C VAL A 70 -10.16 -18.96 -9.75
N LEU A 71 -11.31 -18.89 -10.46
CA LEU A 71 -12.60 -18.13 -10.34
C LEU A 71 -13.66 -18.20 -9.14
N VAL A 72 -14.53 -17.16 -8.89
CA VAL A 72 -15.77 -17.15 -8.05
C VAL A 72 -17.27 -17.02 -8.61
N LYS A 73 -18.25 -16.08 -8.39
CA LYS A 73 -19.60 -16.14 -9.15
C LYS A 73 -20.29 -14.84 -9.70
N HIS A 74 -21.02 -14.86 -10.85
CA HIS A 74 -21.20 -13.78 -11.87
C HIS A 74 -22.57 -13.17 -12.08
N MET A 75 -22.74 -11.87 -12.30
CA MET A 75 -21.98 -10.64 -12.06
C MET A 75 -22.97 -9.56 -12.47
N SER A 76 -23.07 -9.29 -13.78
CA SER A 76 -23.53 -8.00 -14.27
C SER A 76 -24.98 -7.69 -13.93
N THR A 77 -25.22 -7.01 -12.79
CA THR A 77 -26.17 -5.88 -12.85
C THR A 77 -25.72 -5.10 -14.04
N LEU A 78 -26.56 -5.10 -15.05
CA LEU A 78 -27.62 -4.12 -15.24
C LEU A 78 -27.38 -2.65 -14.76
N ASN A 79 -26.39 -2.28 -13.93
CA ASN A 79 -26.15 -0.94 -13.40
C ASN A 79 -24.66 -0.58 -13.39
N ILE A 80 -24.40 0.62 -13.89
CA ILE A 80 -23.13 1.33 -13.94
C ILE A 80 -22.89 2.08 -12.62
N ASN A 81 -22.11 1.50 -11.67
CA ASN A 81 -21.31 2.16 -10.62
C ASN A 81 -21.01 1.18 -9.45
N SER A 82 -20.44 0.03 -9.77
CA SER A 82 -20.31 -1.11 -8.87
C SER A 82 -18.83 -1.39 -8.64
N TYR A 83 -18.26 -0.86 -7.55
CA TYR A 83 -16.80 -0.82 -7.37
C TYR A 83 -16.28 -1.44 -6.10
N ILE A 84 -15.39 -2.40 -6.27
CA ILE A 84 -14.75 -2.99 -5.11
C ILE A 84 -13.63 -2.13 -4.57
N TYR A 85 -13.83 -1.58 -3.38
CA TYR A 85 -12.83 -0.76 -2.68
C TYR A 85 -11.89 -1.51 -1.72
N SER A 86 -11.16 -0.73 -0.93
CA SER A 86 -10.58 -0.87 0.41
C SER A 86 -10.39 -2.23 1.07
N LEU A 87 -9.17 -2.64 1.28
CA LEU A 87 -8.81 -4.04 1.45
C LEU A 87 -7.79 -4.20 2.58
N THR A 88 -8.01 -4.98 3.66
CA THR A 88 -6.93 -5.31 4.64
C THR A 88 -6.99 -6.61 5.55
N ARG A 89 -6.06 -6.97 6.48
CA ARG A 89 -6.02 -8.37 7.06
C ARG A 89 -5.40 -8.77 8.45
N VAL A 90 -5.80 -9.92 9.06
CA VAL A 90 -5.12 -10.86 10.03
C VAL A 90 -5.19 -12.40 9.73
N GLY A 91 -6.28 -13.16 9.92
CA GLY A 91 -6.24 -14.67 9.98
C GLY A 91 -6.99 -15.50 8.90
N THR A 92 -8.18 -16.11 9.14
CA THR A 92 -9.12 -16.55 8.06
C THR A 92 -10.35 -15.66 7.90
N THR A 93 -10.62 -14.76 8.87
CA THR A 93 -11.92 -14.11 9.12
C THR A 93 -12.05 -12.81 8.32
N LEU A 94 -12.58 -12.83 7.10
CA LEU A 94 -12.57 -11.83 6.01
C LEU A 94 -13.80 -10.85 5.79
N PHE A 95 -13.74 -9.49 5.77
CA PHE A 95 -14.90 -8.54 5.76
C PHE A 95 -14.92 -7.27 4.81
N PHE A 96 -15.87 -7.08 3.84
CA PHE A 96 -15.71 -6.46 2.47
C PHE A 96 -16.69 -5.35 1.72
N THR A 97 -16.47 -4.16 0.99
CA THR A 97 -17.36 -2.89 0.61
C THR A 97 -17.75 -2.35 -0.88
N PHE A 98 -19.00 -1.96 -1.29
CA PHE A 98 -19.45 -1.84 -2.74
C PHE A 98 -20.49 -0.80 -3.25
N ASN A 99 -21.44 -1.14 -4.14
CA ASN A 99 -22.86 -0.81 -4.07
C ASN A 99 -23.67 -2.06 -4.47
N ASP A 100 -24.94 -2.33 -4.09
CA ASP A 100 -25.75 -3.36 -4.79
C ASP A 100 -27.00 -2.87 -5.51
N GLY A 101 -27.29 -1.58 -5.47
CA GLY A 101 -28.44 -1.01 -6.19
C GLY A 101 -29.81 -1.49 -5.74
N VAL A 102 -29.89 -2.55 -4.95
CA VAL A 102 -31.07 -2.89 -4.15
C VAL A 102 -30.94 -2.17 -2.80
N TYR A 103 -29.72 -1.98 -2.28
CA TYR A 103 -29.40 -1.56 -0.91
C TYR A 103 -28.09 -0.75 -0.73
N GLY A 104 -27.50 -0.12 -1.75
CA GLY A 104 -26.44 0.91 -1.59
C GLY A 104 -24.98 0.43 -1.44
N ASN A 105 -24.00 1.36 -1.26
CA ASN A 105 -22.54 1.11 -1.01
C ASN A 105 -22.24 0.73 0.41
N GLU A 106 -21.92 -0.56 0.63
CA GLU A 106 -21.98 -1.37 1.86
C GLU A 106 -21.15 -2.67 1.70
N LEU A 107 -21.18 -3.65 2.59
CA LEU A 107 -20.26 -4.81 2.58
C LEU A 107 -20.81 -6.10 1.79
N TRP A 108 -20.10 -7.17 1.30
CA TRP A 108 -20.64 -8.45 0.62
C TRP A 108 -20.15 -9.97 1.01
N LYS A 109 -19.88 -11.16 0.31
CA LYS A 109 -19.62 -12.51 1.03
C LYS A 109 -18.41 -13.56 1.14
N SER A 110 -17.86 -14.33 0.21
CA SER A 110 -16.62 -15.17 0.49
C SER A 110 -16.57 -16.45 1.36
N ASP A 111 -15.60 -16.52 2.29
CA ASP A 111 -14.71 -17.66 2.70
C ASP A 111 -14.08 -18.55 1.64
N GLY A 112 -14.21 -18.16 0.41
CA GLY A 112 -14.79 -19.16 -0.42
C GLY A 112 -15.68 -18.69 -1.56
N THR A 113 -17.06 -19.00 -1.58
CA THR A 113 -17.90 -20.00 -2.48
C THR A 113 -19.55 -20.07 -2.67
N PRO A 114 -20.29 -20.76 -3.66
CA PRO A 114 -21.79 -20.90 -4.14
C PRO A 114 -23.11 -21.73 -3.70
N ALA A 115 -23.26 -22.70 -2.76
CA ALA A 115 -24.55 -23.23 -2.13
C ALA A 115 -25.52 -22.66 -0.95
N GLY A 116 -25.54 -21.87 0.21
CA GLY A 116 -24.80 -21.21 1.40
C GLY A 116 -23.77 -20.00 1.47
N THR A 117 -24.12 -18.72 1.29
CA THR A 117 -23.29 -17.63 0.69
C THR A 117 -23.71 -16.27 1.22
N VAL A 118 -24.84 -16.10 1.91
CA VAL A 118 -25.55 -14.79 1.91
C VAL A 118 -24.97 -13.75 2.91
N MET A 119 -25.34 -12.45 2.85
CA MET A 119 -25.01 -11.19 3.55
C MET A 119 -24.09 -11.09 4.78
N ILE A 120 -24.18 -9.98 5.56
CA ILE A 120 -23.73 -9.57 6.92
C ILE A 120 -25.02 -9.54 8.06
N LYS A 121 -25.74 -8.44 8.44
CA LYS A 121 -27.03 -8.12 9.17
C LYS A 121 -27.51 -6.62 9.00
N ASP A 122 -28.76 -6.40 8.63
CA ASP A 122 -29.48 -5.23 7.97
C ASP A 122 -29.43 -3.85 8.58
N ILE A 123 -29.34 -2.76 7.81
CA ILE A 123 -28.51 -1.65 8.27
C ILE A 123 -29.08 -0.17 8.11
N TYR A 124 -29.62 0.50 7.05
CA TYR A 124 -30.06 1.97 7.03
C TYR A 124 -31.53 2.15 7.24
N ALA A 125 -32.20 1.22 6.63
CA ALA A 125 -33.47 1.37 5.99
C ALA A 125 -33.45 2.12 4.62
N GLY A 126 -32.91 1.48 3.58
CA GLY A 126 -33.42 1.44 2.21
C GLY A 126 -32.41 1.00 1.15
N SER A 127 -32.64 1.44 -0.08
CA SER A 127 -31.66 1.47 -1.18
C SER A 127 -30.49 2.46 -0.96
N MET A 128 -30.32 2.91 0.28
CA MET A 128 -29.44 4.01 0.66
C MET A 128 -28.10 3.45 1.08
N SER A 129 -27.06 3.89 0.37
CA SER A 129 -25.70 3.83 0.87
C SER A 129 -25.57 4.67 2.13
N SER A 130 -24.47 4.41 2.77
CA SER A 130 -24.06 4.95 4.02
C SER A 130 -22.55 5.09 4.10
N GLN A 131 -21.82 4.56 3.12
CA GLN A 131 -20.44 4.96 2.82
C GLN A 131 -19.39 4.50 3.85
N PRO A 132 -19.02 3.22 3.77
CA PRO A 132 -17.74 2.66 4.19
C PRO A 132 -16.54 3.36 3.54
N TYR A 133 -15.36 3.46 4.16
CA TYR A 133 -14.12 3.88 3.46
C TYR A 133 -12.98 2.87 3.72
N ASP A 134 -11.71 3.26 3.97
CA ASP A 134 -10.54 2.36 4.04
C ASP A 134 -10.16 1.80 5.43
N LEU A 135 -9.30 0.76 5.46
CA LEU A 135 -9.42 -0.48 6.25
C LEU A 135 -8.16 -0.92 7.11
N ILE A 136 -8.30 -1.54 8.32
CA ILE A 136 -7.30 -2.37 9.09
C ILE A 136 -7.83 -3.48 10.13
N ALA A 137 -6.97 -4.17 10.95
CA ALA A 137 -7.05 -5.60 11.43
C ALA A 137 -6.93 -6.15 12.94
N TYR A 138 -7.88 -6.22 13.94
CA TYR A 138 -7.56 -6.39 15.44
C TYR A 138 -6.81 -7.65 15.99
N ASP A 139 -7.22 -8.10 17.19
CA ASP A 139 -6.87 -9.28 18.00
C ASP A 139 -7.14 -10.62 17.30
N GLY A 140 -6.84 -10.65 16.00
CA GLY A 140 -7.61 -11.34 14.99
C GLY A 140 -9.20 -11.65 15.28
N GLN A 141 -11.22 -10.48 14.98
CA GLN A 141 -11.98 -9.17 14.75
C GLN A 141 -11.49 -7.95 13.83
N LEU A 142 -12.27 -7.43 12.85
CA LEU A 142 -12.02 -6.20 12.00
C LEU A 142 -12.77 -4.82 12.19
N VAL A 143 -12.05 -3.73 12.56
CA VAL A 143 -12.58 -2.40 13.09
C VAL A 143 -13.30 -1.61 11.92
N PHE A 144 -13.89 -0.38 11.84
CA PHE A 144 -14.52 0.26 10.57
C PHE A 144 -15.36 1.62 10.63
N SER A 145 -16.03 2.25 9.59
CA SER A 145 -16.91 3.52 9.64
C SER A 145 -17.86 4.00 8.44
N ALA A 146 -19.09 4.58 8.66
CA ALA A 146 -20.19 4.88 7.63
C ALA A 146 -21.47 5.64 8.18
N THR A 147 -22.74 5.63 7.64
CA THR A 147 -24.04 6.46 7.85
C THR A 147 -25.42 5.80 8.29
N THR A 148 -26.41 6.51 8.88
CA THR A 148 -27.87 6.07 8.94
C THR A 148 -28.88 7.12 8.46
N ALA A 149 -30.16 6.91 8.78
CA ALA A 149 -31.14 7.93 9.10
C ALA A 149 -31.19 8.46 10.56
N THR A 150 -30.99 7.63 11.61
CA THR A 150 -31.17 8.06 13.03
C THR A 150 -29.96 7.85 13.90
N GLN A 151 -29.21 6.82 13.52
CA GLN A 151 -28.14 6.18 14.27
C GLN A 151 -26.78 6.44 13.59
N GLY A 152 -26.69 7.35 12.60
CA GLY A 152 -25.60 7.74 11.68
C GLY A 152 -24.25 8.30 12.18
N LEU A 153 -23.49 8.88 11.25
CA LEU A 153 -22.04 8.98 10.95
C LEU A 153 -20.87 8.59 11.94
N GLU A 154 -20.29 7.35 11.96
CA GLU A 154 -19.33 6.88 13.04
C GLU A 154 -18.52 5.53 12.89
N ILE A 155 -17.71 5.14 13.94
CA ILE A 155 -16.95 3.86 14.21
C ILE A 155 -17.61 2.86 15.15
N TRP A 156 -17.44 1.54 15.08
CA TRP A 156 -18.28 0.53 15.77
C TRP A 156 -17.67 -0.65 16.57
N LYS A 157 -17.98 -1.95 16.27
CA LYS A 157 -17.29 -3.24 16.61
C LYS A 157 -18.03 -4.51 16.14
N SER A 158 -17.48 -5.29 15.17
CA SER A 158 -18.09 -6.17 14.10
C SER A 158 -18.07 -7.75 14.29
N ASP A 159 -18.96 -8.69 13.82
CA ASP A 159 -18.70 -10.19 13.79
C ASP A 159 -19.42 -11.24 12.93
N GLY A 160 -20.75 -11.30 12.83
CA GLY A 160 -21.45 -12.59 12.62
C GLY A 160 -21.27 -13.70 13.67
N THR A 161 -22.22 -14.60 13.93
CA THR A 161 -23.43 -14.96 13.15
C THR A 161 -24.48 -13.87 13.22
N ALA A 162 -24.73 -13.18 12.10
CA ALA A 162 -25.26 -11.79 11.96
C ALA A 162 -24.51 -10.72 12.69
N ALA A 163 -24.21 -11.00 13.92
CA ALA A 163 -24.98 -10.28 14.89
C ALA A 163 -24.13 -9.44 15.79
N GLY A 164 -22.83 -9.64 15.67
CA GLY A 164 -21.70 -8.76 15.83
C GLY A 164 -21.74 -7.42 15.17
N THR A 165 -22.88 -6.98 14.71
CA THR A 165 -23.12 -5.62 14.28
C THR A 165 -24.17 -4.96 15.22
N VAL A 166 -23.96 -4.27 16.37
CA VAL A 166 -24.98 -3.48 17.19
C VAL A 166 -24.35 -2.63 18.36
N ILE A 167 -24.82 -1.38 18.69
CA ILE A 167 -24.36 -0.12 19.45
C ILE A 167 -23.29 -0.29 20.71
N ILE A 168 -23.01 0.61 21.70
CA ILE A 168 -22.02 0.69 22.89
C ILE A 168 -22.54 1.59 24.13
N LYS A 169 -22.41 2.98 24.22
CA LYS A 169 -23.18 4.17 24.82
C LYS A 169 -22.69 5.61 24.29
N ASN A 170 -23.52 6.37 23.57
CA ASN A 170 -23.36 7.54 22.64
C ASN A 170 -22.13 8.46 22.71
N ILE A 171 -21.48 8.77 21.58
CA ILE A 171 -20.55 9.88 21.49
C ILE A 171 -21.36 11.17 21.33
N ASN A 172 -21.59 11.76 20.14
CA ASN A 172 -22.50 12.93 19.93
C ASN A 172 -23.95 12.48 19.90
N PRO A 173 -24.78 12.81 20.87
CA PRO A 173 -26.11 12.25 20.84
C PRO A 173 -26.99 12.82 19.72
N GLY A 174 -27.34 12.03 18.70
CA GLY A 174 -28.60 12.23 17.99
C GLY A 174 -28.56 11.99 16.49
N ALA A 175 -28.72 13.07 15.73
CA ALA A 175 -28.64 13.12 14.28
C ALA A 175 -28.49 14.52 13.71
N ALA A 176 -27.69 15.44 14.29
CA ALA A 176 -27.25 16.58 13.47
C ALA A 176 -26.49 16.06 12.21
N ASN A 177 -25.87 16.90 11.37
CA ASN A 177 -24.68 16.34 10.71
C ASN A 177 -23.79 15.76 11.82
N SER A 178 -23.03 14.69 11.59
CA SER A 178 -22.04 14.28 12.60
C SER A 178 -20.86 13.49 12.04
N GLY A 179 -20.42 13.84 10.84
CA GLY A 179 -19.52 13.03 10.02
C GLY A 179 -18.75 13.89 9.07
N SER A 180 -17.48 14.03 9.40
CA SER A 180 -16.46 14.31 8.41
C SER A 180 -16.58 13.16 7.45
N ILE A 181 -16.36 13.36 6.18
CA ILE A 181 -16.54 12.30 5.20
C ILE A 181 -15.19 12.12 4.53
N GLY A 182 -14.67 10.90 4.44
CA GLY A 182 -13.40 10.63 3.76
C GLY A 182 -12.26 9.99 4.57
N SER A 183 -11.86 10.48 5.77
CA SER A 183 -10.72 9.94 6.54
C SER A 183 -10.43 10.32 8.05
N TYR A 184 -9.84 9.42 8.86
CA TYR A 184 -10.10 9.17 10.30
C TYR A 184 -8.89 8.99 11.21
N ASP A 185 -7.91 8.26 10.69
CA ASP A 185 -7.30 6.94 10.92
C ASP A 185 -6.31 6.72 12.08
N PHE A 186 -6.41 5.61 12.83
CA PHE A 186 -5.54 5.30 14.02
C PHE A 186 -4.52 4.27 13.70
N THR A 187 -3.55 3.93 14.57
CA THR A 187 -2.34 3.30 14.00
C THR A 187 -1.36 2.36 14.86
N ILE A 188 -1.27 1.00 14.64
CA ILE A 188 -0.75 -0.18 15.48
C ILE A 188 0.40 -0.13 16.57
N VAL A 189 0.18 0.09 17.90
CA VAL A 189 1.03 -0.54 19.00
C VAL A 189 0.21 -1.16 20.10
N GLN A 190 0.90 -1.88 21.01
CA GLN A 190 0.53 -2.29 22.38
C GLN A 190 -0.92 -2.73 22.52
N GLY A 191 -1.43 -3.23 21.39
CA GLY A 191 -2.79 -3.61 21.16
C GLY A 191 -3.83 -2.51 21.39
N MET A 192 -3.67 -1.21 21.11
CA MET A 192 -4.80 -0.24 21.26
C MET A 192 -4.73 1.13 20.44
N LEU A 193 -5.25 1.36 19.18
CA LEU A 193 -5.88 2.55 18.38
C LEU A 193 -5.76 4.12 18.78
N TYR A 194 -6.41 5.20 18.18
CA TYR A 194 -6.58 6.68 18.62
C TYR A 194 -7.91 7.47 18.16
N PHE A 195 -8.75 8.42 18.78
CA PHE A 195 -10.22 9.05 18.52
C PHE A 195 -10.49 10.13 17.40
N ARG A 196 -11.69 10.11 16.71
CA ARG A 196 -12.56 11.14 16.06
C ARG A 196 -14.11 11.04 16.40
N ALA A 197 -14.70 11.27 17.62
CA ALA A 197 -16.15 11.71 17.88
C ALA A 197 -16.60 12.78 19.03
N ASP A 198 -17.61 13.89 18.90
CA ASP A 198 -17.71 16.12 18.84
C ASP A 198 -18.66 13.83 19.47
N ASN A 199 -19.42 13.52 20.69
CA ASN A 199 -20.11 14.21 21.94
C ASN A 199 -20.99 15.55 22.01
N GLY A 200 -20.46 16.78 21.86
CA GLY A 200 -21.18 17.97 21.35
C GLY A 200 -20.72 19.25 22.02
N THR A 201 -19.52 19.23 22.58
CA THR A 201 -19.11 20.08 23.70
C THR A 201 -17.67 20.49 23.65
N ASN A 202 -16.80 19.63 23.11
CA ASN A 202 -15.48 19.57 23.72
C ASN A 202 -14.36 20.07 22.88
N GLY A 203 -14.64 20.53 21.67
CA GLY A 203 -13.72 21.43 21.06
C GLY A 203 -12.36 20.85 20.88
N ALA A 204 -12.01 20.58 19.69
CA ALA A 204 -12.69 19.68 18.97
C ALA A 204 -11.91 18.40 19.23
N GLU A 205 -11.04 18.29 20.38
CA GLU A 205 -10.20 17.48 21.48
C GLU A 205 -9.85 15.91 21.84
N LEU A 206 -8.73 15.10 22.04
CA LEU A 206 -8.58 13.51 22.03
C LEU A 206 -8.65 12.44 23.29
N TRP A 207 -9.08 11.13 23.13
CA TRP A 207 -9.47 9.93 24.05
C TRP A 207 -9.47 8.48 23.41
N LYS A 208 -9.27 7.36 24.18
CA LYS A 208 -8.62 6.01 23.98
C LYS A 208 -9.21 4.52 24.11
N SER A 209 -9.72 3.79 23.10
CA SER A 209 -10.68 2.68 23.39
C SER A 209 -10.18 1.37 24.09
N ASP A 210 -11.05 0.37 24.30
CA ASP A 210 -10.65 -1.05 24.39
C ASP A 210 -11.56 -2.01 23.63
N ALA A 211 -12.36 -1.43 22.73
CA ALA A 211 -13.49 -2.02 22.08
C ALA A 211 -14.70 -2.20 22.96
N THR A 212 -14.77 -1.49 24.06
CA THR A 212 -15.90 -1.54 24.96
C THR A 212 -16.31 -0.15 25.39
N THR A 213 -17.60 0.02 25.63
CA THR A 213 -18.21 1.25 26.16
C THR A 213 -17.62 1.78 27.45
N ALA A 214 -16.91 0.89 28.14
CA ALA A 214 -16.24 1.12 29.40
C ALA A 214 -14.72 1.29 29.22
N GLY A 215 -14.25 1.21 27.97
CA GLY A 215 -13.01 1.75 27.43
C GLY A 215 -13.16 3.09 26.69
N THR A 216 -14.20 3.92 26.96
CA THR A 216 -14.61 5.36 26.64
C THR A 216 -14.40 6.71 27.57
N VAL A 217 -13.35 7.24 28.33
CA VAL A 217 -13.10 8.51 29.19
C VAL A 217 -12.04 9.44 28.53
N MET A 218 -11.71 10.72 28.79
CA MET A 218 -10.74 11.55 27.99
C MET A 218 -9.31 10.98 27.97
N VAL A 219 -8.40 11.46 27.11
CA VAL A 219 -6.98 11.49 27.49
C VAL A 219 -6.79 12.79 28.29
N LYS A 220 -6.47 13.94 27.71
CA LYS A 220 -6.62 15.27 28.35
C LYS A 220 -7.58 16.13 27.51
N ASP A 221 -7.84 17.36 27.93
CA ASP A 221 -8.36 18.47 27.13
C ASP A 221 -7.23 19.51 27.07
N ILE A 222 -6.64 19.86 25.94
CA ILE A 222 -5.44 20.70 25.86
C ILE A 222 -5.56 22.04 25.08
N ARG A 223 -6.76 22.52 24.74
CA ARG A 223 -7.24 23.93 24.75
C ARG A 223 -8.65 23.67 25.13
N ALA A 224 -8.94 24.13 26.32
CA ALA A 224 -10.24 23.94 26.86
C ALA A 224 -11.29 24.65 26.00
N GLY A 225 -12.38 23.96 25.70
CA GLY A 225 -13.61 24.60 25.22
C GLY A 225 -14.33 23.77 24.18
N SER A 226 -15.12 24.44 23.33
CA SER A 226 -15.51 23.94 22.01
C SER A 226 -14.45 24.33 20.95
N GLU A 227 -13.27 24.76 21.41
CA GLU A 227 -12.16 25.41 20.67
C GLU A 227 -10.80 24.71 20.93
N THR A 228 -9.75 24.79 20.05
CA THR A 228 -9.17 23.46 19.70
C THR A 228 -7.92 23.13 18.78
N SER A 229 -7.54 21.81 18.52
CA SER A 229 -6.36 21.24 17.74
C SER A 229 -6.35 20.07 16.62
N SER A 230 -7.19 19.01 16.57
CA SER A 230 -7.52 17.91 15.51
C SER A 230 -6.34 17.25 14.88
N PRO A 231 -6.18 15.95 15.17
CA PRO A 231 -5.79 14.86 14.34
C PRO A 231 -6.62 14.62 13.02
N PHE A 232 -6.19 13.71 12.12
CA PHE A 232 -5.24 13.91 10.81
C PHE A 232 -2.87 14.66 10.55
N GLN A 233 -1.73 13.88 10.08
CA GLN A 233 -0.71 13.10 10.95
C GLN A 233 -1.09 12.08 12.16
N LEU A 234 -1.11 10.71 12.04
CA LEU A 234 -1.28 9.54 13.00
C LEU A 234 -0.27 8.33 12.90
N THR A 235 0.35 7.70 13.97
CA THR A 235 1.42 6.57 14.03
C THR A 235 1.58 5.69 15.39
N ASN A 236 2.44 4.58 15.56
CA ASN A 236 2.86 3.52 16.66
C ASN A 236 4.15 3.48 17.57
N VAL A 237 4.30 3.96 18.82
CA VAL A 237 5.71 4.09 19.31
C VAL A 237 6.22 2.77 19.82
N SER A 238 7.27 2.27 19.18
CA SER A 238 8.00 1.14 19.70
C SER A 238 9.28 0.86 18.92
N SER A 239 10.38 0.91 19.66
CA SER A 239 11.30 -0.23 19.66
C SER A 239 11.20 -1.02 20.95
N PHE A 240 11.97 -2.10 21.02
CA PHE A 240 12.22 -2.85 22.24
C PHE A 240 12.92 -2.04 23.35
N THR A 241 13.41 -0.82 23.09
CA THR A 241 14.26 -0.09 24.06
C THR A 241 13.95 1.40 24.23
N VAL A 242 13.31 2.05 23.25
CA VAL A 242 13.01 3.49 23.28
C VAL A 242 11.55 3.72 22.90
N ASN A 243 10.89 4.57 23.69
CA ASN A 243 9.51 5.01 23.53
C ASN A 243 8.43 3.89 23.40
N ASP A 244 8.69 2.65 23.81
CA ASP A 244 7.70 1.56 23.76
C ASP A 244 6.30 1.95 24.31
N GLY A 245 5.27 1.84 23.45
CA GLY A 245 3.86 2.13 23.72
C GLY A 245 3.47 3.61 23.72
N VAL A 246 4.35 4.49 23.31
CA VAL A 246 4.11 5.94 23.30
C VAL A 246 3.40 6.35 21.99
N LEU A 247 2.91 7.58 21.96
CA LEU A 247 2.33 8.31 20.85
C LEU A 247 2.95 9.70 20.76
N PHE A 248 2.80 10.49 19.71
CA PHE A 248 3.56 11.72 19.47
C PHE A 248 3.11 12.53 18.25
N PHE A 249 3.05 13.84 18.43
CA PHE A 249 2.43 14.66 17.44
C PHE A 249 2.67 16.11 17.33
N VAL A 250 2.54 16.63 16.15
CA VAL A 250 2.46 18.03 15.90
C VAL A 250 1.16 18.58 16.44
N ALA A 251 1.29 19.71 17.09
CA ALA A 251 0.36 20.13 18.11
C ALA A 251 0.28 21.64 18.47
N ASP A 252 -0.97 22.16 18.55
CA ASP A 252 -1.41 23.58 18.59
C ASP A 252 -2.47 23.79 19.65
N ASP A 253 -1.90 24.08 20.78
CA ASP A 253 -2.48 24.66 21.97
C ASP A 253 -3.17 25.99 21.81
N GLY A 254 -3.32 26.50 20.59
CA GLY A 254 -3.74 27.86 20.36
C GLY A 254 -2.71 28.85 20.85
N THR A 255 -1.47 28.41 21.05
CA THR A 255 -0.41 29.20 21.69
C THR A 255 0.91 29.16 20.93
N ASN A 256 1.33 27.98 20.50
CA ASN A 256 2.63 27.68 19.93
C ASN A 256 2.55 27.45 18.43
N GLY A 257 1.41 27.82 17.81
CA GLY A 257 1.13 27.41 16.46
C GLY A 257 1.31 25.92 16.48
N ARG A 258 2.29 25.41 15.76
CA ARG A 258 2.13 24.04 15.36
C ARG A 258 3.38 23.12 15.48
N GLU A 259 3.45 22.24 16.51
CA GLU A 259 4.72 21.64 17.03
C GLU A 259 4.76 20.18 17.55
N LEU A 260 5.87 19.41 17.65
CA LEU A 260 5.85 17.98 18.12
C LEU A 260 5.63 17.70 19.62
N TRP A 261 4.91 16.62 19.94
CA TRP A 261 4.37 16.13 21.23
C TRP A 261 4.47 14.62 21.40
N LYS A 262 4.01 14.04 22.54
CA LYS A 262 3.94 12.61 22.89
C LYS A 262 3.06 12.17 24.07
N SER A 263 2.54 10.93 24.07
CA SER A 263 1.53 10.34 24.98
C SER A 263 1.64 8.83 25.18
N ASP A 264 1.43 8.35 26.39
CA ASP A 264 1.26 6.93 26.72
C ASP A 264 -0.22 6.48 26.77
N GLY A 265 -1.11 7.28 26.16
CA GLY A 265 -2.57 7.17 26.30
C GLY A 265 -3.11 7.65 27.64
N THR A 266 -2.40 8.52 28.35
CA THR A 266 -2.88 9.13 29.60
C THR A 266 -2.72 10.64 29.56
N ALA A 267 -3.71 11.37 30.09
CA ALA A 267 -3.72 12.84 30.08
C ALA A 267 -2.37 13.50 30.42
N ALA A 268 -1.66 12.93 31.40
CA ALA A 268 -0.41 13.45 31.90
C ALA A 268 0.80 13.08 31.01
N GLY A 269 0.77 11.91 30.39
CA GLY A 269 1.83 11.46 29.48
C GLY A 269 1.84 12.18 28.15
N THR A 270 0.72 12.84 27.81
CA THR A 270 0.31 13.59 26.60
C THR A 270 0.80 15.06 26.58
N VAL A 271 1.96 15.34 25.96
CA VAL A 271 2.82 16.54 26.18
C VAL A 271 3.66 16.99 24.97
N MET A 272 3.96 18.30 24.82
CA MET A 272 4.90 18.80 23.82
C MET A 272 6.28 18.18 24.02
N VAL A 273 6.81 17.60 22.95
CA VAL A 273 8.17 17.14 22.85
C VAL A 273 9.06 18.33 22.61
N LYS A 274 8.73 19.24 21.68
CA LYS A 274 9.40 20.53 21.53
C LYS A 274 8.49 21.52 20.81
N ASN A 275 8.61 22.82 21.12
CA ASN A 275 8.21 23.91 20.23
C ASN A 275 9.45 24.27 19.40
N ILE A 276 9.41 24.02 18.10
CA ILE A 276 10.53 24.07 17.21
C ILE A 276 10.50 25.32 16.36
N TYR A 277 9.32 25.78 15.94
CA TYR A 277 9.19 27.11 15.38
C TYR A 277 8.75 28.09 16.45
N SER A 278 9.71 28.90 16.88
CA SER A 278 9.49 29.79 18.01
C SER A 278 8.40 30.83 17.73
N GLY A 279 7.24 30.67 18.37
CA GLY A 279 6.13 31.61 18.28
C GLY A 279 4.78 30.89 18.26
N PRO A 280 3.71 31.56 17.80
CA PRO A 280 2.42 30.95 17.47
C PRO A 280 2.40 30.41 16.02
N GLU A 281 3.58 30.31 15.42
CA GLU A 281 3.76 29.89 14.04
C GLU A 281 3.89 28.39 13.98
N THR A 282 3.70 27.89 12.78
CA THR A 282 3.70 26.48 12.53
C THR A 282 5.11 26.01 12.27
N SER A 283 5.55 24.92 12.89
CA SER A 283 6.89 24.44 12.60
C SER A 283 7.07 24.08 11.15
N LEU A 284 6.14 23.37 10.55
CA LEU A 284 6.23 22.87 9.18
C LEU A 284 6.72 21.40 8.99
N ILE A 285 6.53 20.54 9.99
CA ILE A 285 6.80 19.08 10.04
C ILE A 285 6.30 18.26 8.84
N SER A 286 6.54 16.95 8.75
CA SER A 286 5.87 16.01 7.83
C SER A 286 6.74 14.79 7.61
N GLU A 287 6.29 13.57 7.93
CA GLU A 287 6.67 12.26 7.34
C GLU A 287 6.70 11.19 8.41
N LEU A 288 7.30 11.55 9.51
CA LEU A 288 7.65 10.77 10.64
C LEU A 288 7.98 9.31 10.51
N THR A 289 9.19 8.93 10.94
CA THR A 289 9.51 7.51 10.88
C THR A 289 10.50 6.67 11.78
N ASN A 290 10.28 5.32 11.98
CA ASN A 290 10.54 4.36 13.14
C ASN A 290 11.91 3.75 13.14
N LEU A 291 12.93 4.58 13.18
CA LEU A 291 14.22 3.99 13.30
C LEU A 291 14.45 3.59 14.75
N ASP A 292 13.92 2.41 15.06
CA ASP A 292 14.14 1.70 16.31
C ASP A 292 13.78 2.56 17.53
N GLY A 293 12.58 3.13 17.52
CA GLY A 293 12.08 3.95 18.64
C GLY A 293 12.53 5.41 18.59
N THR A 294 13.47 5.76 17.71
CA THR A 294 13.69 7.14 17.22
C THR A 294 12.76 7.35 16.05
N VAL A 295 12.26 8.55 15.89
CA VAL A 295 11.58 8.89 14.64
C VAL A 295 12.71 9.36 13.58
N TYR A 296 12.61 9.88 12.31
CA TYR A 296 13.74 10.65 11.60
C TYR A 296 13.61 12.13 11.01
N PHE A 297 13.55 13.18 11.87
CA PHE A 297 12.90 14.55 11.99
C PHE A 297 13.20 15.62 10.95
N ALA A 298 12.43 16.70 11.09
CA ALA A 298 12.63 17.96 10.43
C ALA A 298 12.57 19.11 11.45
N ALA A 299 12.89 20.36 11.16
CA ALA A 299 12.35 21.57 11.79
C ALA A 299 12.70 22.86 11.09
N ASP A 300 11.79 23.33 10.22
CA ASP A 300 11.75 24.73 9.90
C ASP A 300 11.43 25.30 11.26
N ASP A 301 12.52 25.75 11.82
CA ASP A 301 12.62 26.42 13.09
C ASP A 301 12.43 27.92 12.84
N GLY A 302 11.96 28.27 11.63
CA GLY A 302 11.84 29.61 11.08
C GLY A 302 13.17 30.19 10.59
N SER A 303 14.24 29.38 10.52
CA SER A 303 15.59 29.87 10.19
C SER A 303 16.28 29.12 9.06
N HIS A 304 15.96 27.84 8.86
CA HIS A 304 16.66 26.99 7.90
C HIS A 304 15.79 26.54 6.72
N GLY A 305 14.52 26.95 6.67
CA GLY A 305 13.56 26.31 5.78
C GLY A 305 13.52 24.82 6.08
N THR A 306 13.39 23.98 5.05
CA THR A 306 13.03 22.57 5.24
C THR A 306 14.20 21.52 5.21
N GLU A 307 15.30 21.64 5.96
CA GLU A 307 16.52 20.75 6.16
C GLU A 307 16.56 19.21 6.58
N LEU A 308 17.12 18.74 7.73
CA LEU A 308 16.96 17.37 8.30
C LEU A 308 17.13 17.36 9.83
N TRP A 309 16.27 16.71 10.64
CA TRP A 309 16.30 16.59 12.12
C TRP A 309 16.15 15.14 12.67
N LYS A 310 16.24 14.90 13.99
CA LYS A 310 15.73 13.68 14.65
C LYS A 310 14.99 13.88 16.01
N SER A 311 14.40 12.84 16.64
CA SER A 311 13.88 12.78 18.04
C SER A 311 13.67 11.39 18.65
N ASP A 312 14.03 11.35 19.93
CA ASP A 312 13.82 10.24 20.85
C ASP A 312 12.63 10.47 21.82
N GLY A 313 11.76 11.45 21.55
CA GLY A 313 10.66 11.81 22.46
C GLY A 313 11.03 12.74 23.58
N THR A 314 12.16 13.44 23.47
CA THR A 314 12.52 14.50 24.39
C THR A 314 12.86 15.77 23.63
N ALA A 315 12.58 16.93 24.22
CA ALA A 315 12.97 18.23 23.66
C ALA A 315 14.45 18.33 23.31
N ALA A 316 15.30 17.60 24.06
CA ALA A 316 16.75 17.58 23.87
C ALA A 316 17.20 16.64 22.75
N GLY A 317 16.52 15.48 22.59
CA GLY A 317 16.77 14.57 21.46
C GLY A 317 16.13 15.05 20.16
N THR A 318 15.20 16.01 20.25
CA THR A 318 14.64 16.75 19.12
C THR A 318 15.64 17.78 18.55
N VAL A 319 16.33 17.44 17.45
CA VAL A 319 17.44 18.24 16.88
C VAL A 319 17.63 18.11 15.37
N MET A 320 18.05 19.17 14.68
CA MET A 320 18.53 19.08 13.29
C MET A 320 19.68 18.06 13.18
N VAL A 321 19.52 17.03 12.34
CA VAL A 321 20.52 16.05 11.94
C VAL A 321 21.43 16.74 10.94
N LYS A 322 20.93 17.51 9.97
CA LYS A 322 21.76 18.33 9.07
C LYS A 322 20.97 19.42 8.35
N ASP A 323 21.55 20.62 8.31
CA ASP A 323 21.32 21.66 7.31
C ASP A 323 22.02 21.24 6.01
N ILE A 324 21.25 20.69 5.07
CA ILE A 324 21.69 20.13 3.80
C ILE A 324 21.63 21.15 2.66
N ARG A 325 20.64 22.05 2.60
CA ARG A 325 20.64 23.28 1.78
C ARG A 325 20.84 24.49 2.68
N PRO A 326 22.08 24.95 2.84
CA PRO A 326 22.39 26.12 3.67
C PRO A 326 21.60 27.35 3.25
N GLY A 327 20.77 27.87 4.14
CA GLY A 327 19.96 29.06 3.90
C GLY A 327 18.67 29.03 4.69
N ALA A 328 17.67 29.81 4.24
CA ALA A 328 16.29 29.74 4.73
C ALA A 328 15.39 28.95 3.76
N SER A 329 16.00 28.23 2.81
CA SER A 329 15.31 27.41 1.81
C SER A 329 15.59 25.97 2.16
N GLY A 330 14.55 25.16 2.36
CA GLY A 330 14.74 23.72 2.30
C GLY A 330 15.24 23.36 0.92
N GLY A 331 16.31 22.60 0.76
CA GLY A 331 16.58 21.95 -0.55
C GLY A 331 15.84 20.65 -0.66
N LEU A 332 14.62 20.81 -0.27
CA LEU A 332 14.19 19.99 0.81
C LEU A 332 12.69 20.40 1.04
N GLU A 333 12.00 20.84 -0.01
CA GLU A 333 10.66 21.49 0.00
C GLU A 333 9.76 20.81 -1.05
N PRO A 334 8.49 20.50 -0.77
CA PRO A 334 7.52 19.96 -1.76
C PRO A 334 7.13 21.09 -2.73
N ASP A 335 6.08 21.01 -3.58
CA ASP A 335 5.91 21.79 -4.85
C ASP A 335 4.51 21.66 -5.54
N LEU A 336 4.12 22.46 -6.57
CA LEU A 336 2.72 22.54 -7.13
C LEU A 336 2.36 21.51 -8.21
N VAL A 337 3.33 21.19 -9.08
CA VAL A 337 3.09 20.61 -10.42
C VAL A 337 3.60 19.18 -10.77
N TYR A 338 4.01 18.25 -9.87
CA TYR A 338 3.96 16.80 -10.14
C TYR A 338 3.38 15.63 -9.16
N SER A 339 2.96 15.75 -7.88
CA SER A 339 2.53 14.71 -6.90
C SER A 339 2.43 15.09 -5.37
N TYR A 340 3.53 15.40 -4.62
CA TYR A 340 3.55 15.99 -3.24
C TYR A 340 3.94 15.06 -2.08
N SER A 341 4.59 13.92 -2.32
CA SER A 341 4.70 12.89 -1.31
C SER A 341 5.99 12.77 -0.56
N ILE A 342 6.04 13.08 0.71
CA ILE A 342 7.24 12.73 1.45
C ILE A 342 7.38 11.20 1.51
N GLU A 343 8.46 10.63 0.98
CA GLU A 343 9.00 9.31 1.28
C GLU A 343 10.36 9.20 1.96
N LEU A 344 10.40 9.10 3.28
CA LEU A 344 11.58 8.62 3.98
C LEU A 344 11.74 7.12 3.84
N ARG A 345 12.95 6.57 3.79
CA ARG A 345 13.08 5.12 4.05
C ARG A 345 14.36 4.65 4.70
N VAL A 346 14.27 3.65 5.57
CA VAL A 346 15.44 2.96 6.10
C VAL A 346 15.63 1.70 5.30
N VAL A 347 16.90 1.34 5.10
CA VAL A 347 17.31 -0.01 4.75
C VAL A 347 18.09 -0.68 5.87
N GLY A 348 17.80 -1.97 6.02
CA GLY A 348 18.35 -2.81 7.09
C GLY A 348 17.75 -2.46 8.44
N THR A 349 18.56 -1.94 9.36
CA THR A 349 18.14 -1.71 10.76
C THR A 349 18.57 -0.35 11.32
N ALA A 350 19.17 0.50 10.49
CA ALA A 350 19.94 1.66 10.97
C ALA A 350 20.19 2.75 9.93
N THR A 351 20.09 2.42 8.63
CA THR A 351 20.48 3.38 7.60
C THR A 351 19.21 3.92 7.01
N LEU A 352 18.89 5.10 7.49
CA LEU A 352 17.99 5.93 6.79
C LEU A 352 18.57 6.38 5.46
N TYR A 353 17.67 6.61 4.56
CA TYR A 353 17.91 7.19 3.30
C TYR A 353 16.78 8.23 3.16
N PHE A 354 17.10 9.41 2.67
CA PHE A 354 16.23 10.55 2.49
C PHE A 354 16.82 11.49 1.42
N ALA A 355 16.22 12.56 0.92
CA ALA A 355 17.00 13.41 0.02
C ALA A 355 17.07 14.87 0.32
N ALA A 356 17.65 15.54 -0.66
CA ALA A 356 17.97 16.92 -0.67
C ALA A 356 18.50 17.25 -2.05
N ASP A 357 17.99 18.36 -2.53
CA ASP A 357 18.81 19.37 -3.13
C ASP A 357 19.72 19.92 -2.02
N ASP A 358 21.03 19.95 -2.24
CA ASP A 358 21.93 20.73 -1.36
C ASP A 358 22.07 22.19 -1.82
N GLY A 359 21.25 22.59 -2.79
CA GLY A 359 21.33 23.86 -3.51
C GLY A 359 22.38 23.85 -4.62
N THR A 360 23.03 22.72 -4.92
CA THR A 360 24.09 22.64 -5.95
C THR A 360 23.85 21.55 -6.98
N ASN A 361 23.41 20.36 -6.57
CA ASN A 361 23.28 19.21 -7.46
C ASN A 361 21.85 18.94 -7.92
N GLY A 362 20.92 19.84 -7.60
CA GLY A 362 19.52 19.47 -7.55
C GLY A 362 19.36 18.33 -6.55
N TYR A 363 18.21 17.70 -6.58
CA TYR A 363 17.93 16.66 -5.63
C TYR A 363 18.77 15.37 -5.96
N GLU A 364 19.63 14.89 -5.07
CA GLU A 364 20.48 13.68 -5.30
C GLU A 364 20.46 12.73 -4.05
N LEU A 365 21.14 11.58 -3.96
CA LEU A 365 20.86 10.54 -2.91
C LEU A 365 21.29 10.91 -1.50
N TRP A 366 20.48 11.25 -0.50
CA TRP A 366 21.06 11.59 0.82
C TRP A 366 20.92 10.59 1.94
N LYS A 367 21.83 9.63 2.08
CA LYS A 367 21.63 8.66 3.16
C LYS A 367 21.94 9.26 4.51
N THR A 368 21.34 8.79 5.59
CA THR A 368 21.75 9.08 6.96
C THR A 368 21.65 7.88 7.87
N ASN A 369 22.50 7.82 8.88
CA ASN A 369 22.33 6.94 10.04
C ASN A 369 21.80 7.71 11.25
N GLY A 370 21.17 8.86 10.99
CA GLY A 370 20.71 9.81 11.99
C GLY A 370 21.77 10.72 12.59
N THR A 371 22.90 10.93 11.90
CA THR A 371 23.94 11.86 12.32
C THR A 371 24.33 12.77 11.16
N SER A 372 24.63 14.05 11.44
CA SER A 372 25.07 15.02 10.41
C SER A 372 26.18 14.51 9.50
N VAL A 373 27.15 13.78 10.05
CA VAL A 373 28.27 13.20 9.29
C VAL A 373 27.82 12.02 8.44
N GLY A 374 26.90 11.20 8.95
CA GLY A 374 26.32 10.09 8.18
C GLY A 374 25.32 10.54 7.12
N THR A 375 24.88 11.80 7.18
CA THR A 375 23.97 12.48 6.25
C THR A 375 24.70 12.97 5.00
N VAL A 376 24.73 12.14 3.95
CA VAL A 376 25.57 12.36 2.77
C VAL A 376 24.89 12.00 1.46
N MET A 377 25.15 12.80 0.43
CA MET A 377 24.88 12.41 -0.94
C MET A 377 25.63 11.11 -1.27
N VAL A 378 24.96 10.10 -1.83
CA VAL A 378 25.55 8.81 -2.16
C VAL A 378 25.97 8.77 -3.63
N LYS A 379 25.20 9.40 -4.52
CA LYS A 379 25.58 9.66 -5.91
C LYS A 379 24.85 10.92 -6.39
N ASP A 380 25.54 11.67 -7.24
CA ASP A 380 24.98 12.62 -8.20
C ASP A 380 24.77 11.82 -9.51
N ILE A 381 23.54 11.41 -9.78
CA ILE A 381 23.19 10.61 -10.96
C ILE A 381 23.11 11.47 -12.20
N ASN A 382 22.40 12.60 -12.12
CA ASN A 382 22.21 13.51 -13.22
C ASN A 382 23.04 14.75 -12.91
N THR A 383 24.22 14.83 -13.49
CA THR A 383 25.20 15.85 -13.13
C THR A 383 24.85 17.25 -13.66
N GLU A 384 23.78 17.38 -14.43
CA GLU A 384 23.39 18.62 -15.13
C GLU A 384 21.99 19.12 -14.76
N ASP A 385 21.17 18.27 -14.13
CA ASP A 385 19.81 18.59 -13.71
C ASP A 385 19.47 17.66 -12.57
N ASP A 386 18.31 17.85 -12.00
CA ASP A 386 17.75 16.90 -11.11
C ASP A 386 17.74 15.46 -11.67
N SER A 387 18.25 14.45 -10.94
CA SER A 387 18.12 13.04 -11.37
C SER A 387 16.71 12.45 -11.41
N LYS A 388 15.66 13.25 -11.22
CA LYS A 388 14.27 12.86 -11.46
C LYS A 388 13.81 11.46 -10.90
N PRO A 389 13.73 11.17 -9.58
CA PRO A 389 13.81 9.84 -9.00
C PRO A 389 12.95 9.51 -7.70
N ALA A 390 11.92 8.64 -7.79
CA ALA A 390 10.97 8.16 -6.74
C ALA A 390 10.84 6.61 -6.48
N ASN A 391 9.96 6.17 -5.59
CA ASN A 391 9.48 4.78 -5.41
C ASN A 391 10.39 3.69 -4.92
N PHE A 392 10.07 2.97 -3.81
CA PHE A 392 11.08 2.40 -2.88
C PHE A 392 11.38 0.88 -2.93
N LEU A 393 12.33 0.25 -2.17
CA LEU A 393 12.29 -1.18 -1.66
C LEU A 393 13.68 -1.73 -1.21
N SER A 394 13.77 -2.86 -0.50
CA SER A 394 15.02 -3.62 -0.41
C SER A 394 14.74 -5.10 -0.46
N ILE A 395 15.54 -5.80 -1.25
CA ILE A 395 15.76 -7.20 -0.92
C ILE A 395 17.02 -7.25 -0.11
N GLY A 396 16.83 -7.61 1.16
CA GLY A 396 17.89 -7.68 2.14
C GLY A 396 18.50 -6.30 2.35
N THR A 397 19.64 -6.05 1.73
CA THR A 397 20.39 -4.78 1.85
C THR A 397 20.42 -3.98 0.56
N THR A 398 19.70 -4.44 -0.46
CA THR A 398 19.90 -3.98 -1.83
C THR A 398 18.74 -3.21 -2.31
N LEU A 399 19.10 -2.09 -2.88
CA LEU A 399 18.25 -1.12 -3.44
C LEU A 399 18.29 -1.13 -4.94
N TYR A 400 17.18 -1.34 -5.67
CA TYR A 400 17.02 -1.08 -7.12
C TYR A 400 16.13 0.21 -7.27
N PHE A 401 15.83 0.97 -8.35
CA PHE A 401 15.22 2.34 -8.13
C PHE A 401 14.17 3.06 -9.18
N LYS A 402 13.84 4.43 -9.45
CA LYS A 402 13.75 5.41 -10.72
C LYS A 402 14.45 6.71 -10.53
N ALA A 403 15.06 7.15 -11.64
CA ALA A 403 15.95 8.23 -11.88
C ALA A 403 16.31 8.26 -13.33
N ASP A 404 16.47 9.49 -13.73
CA ASP A 404 17.01 9.95 -14.96
C ASP A 404 18.48 10.20 -14.69
N ASP A 405 19.39 9.64 -15.49
CA ASP A 405 20.77 10.16 -15.59
C ASP A 405 20.90 11.30 -16.58
N GLY A 406 19.79 11.82 -17.09
CA GLY A 406 19.75 12.80 -18.17
C GLY A 406 20.14 12.22 -19.53
N THR A 407 20.39 10.90 -19.65
CA THR A 407 20.81 10.26 -20.91
C THR A 407 19.86 9.17 -21.36
N ASN A 408 19.46 8.28 -20.46
CA ASN A 408 18.60 7.16 -20.76
C ASN A 408 17.12 7.47 -20.52
N GLY A 409 16.84 8.76 -20.29
CA GLY A 409 15.70 9.14 -19.52
C GLY A 409 15.78 8.39 -18.21
N ILE A 410 14.61 8.01 -17.81
CA ILE A 410 14.47 7.16 -16.68
C ILE A 410 14.59 5.73 -17.09
N GLU A 411 15.58 5.07 -16.48
CA GLU A 411 15.94 3.70 -16.77
C GLU A 411 16.42 2.95 -15.54
N LEU A 412 16.39 1.59 -15.47
CA LEU A 412 16.41 0.81 -14.21
C LEU A 412 17.70 0.70 -13.51
N TRP A 413 17.80 1.00 -12.22
CA TRP A 413 19.04 0.73 -11.49
C TRP A 413 19.03 0.37 -10.01
N LYS A 414 20.19 0.37 -9.32
CA LYS A 414 20.42 -0.17 -7.97
C LYS A 414 21.63 0.40 -7.23
N SER A 415 21.71 0.19 -5.90
CA SER A 415 22.60 0.70 -4.82
C SER A 415 22.61 -0.35 -3.70
N THR A 416 23.64 -0.26 -2.87
CA THR A 416 23.66 -0.73 -1.48
C THR A 416 24.20 0.41 -0.58
N GLY A 417 23.98 1.66 -1.00
CA GLY A 417 24.36 2.88 -0.30
C GLY A 417 25.76 3.43 -0.60
N THR A 418 26.36 3.18 -1.78
CA THR A 418 27.57 3.93 -2.21
C THR A 418 27.49 4.30 -3.69
N GLY A 419 28.04 5.46 -4.10
CA GLY A 419 27.95 5.90 -5.49
C GLY A 419 28.50 4.90 -6.52
N ALA A 420 29.47 4.07 -6.13
CA ALA A 420 30.02 3.01 -6.98
C ALA A 420 29.08 1.80 -7.18
N ASN A 421 28.16 1.55 -6.24
CA ASN A 421 27.15 0.50 -6.38
C ASN A 421 25.79 1.04 -6.83
N THR A 422 25.69 2.37 -7.01
CA THR A 422 24.57 3.12 -7.59
C THR A 422 24.67 3.15 -9.13
N THR A 423 24.03 2.20 -9.82
CA THR A 423 24.30 1.90 -11.25
C THR A 423 23.12 1.31 -12.01
N MET A 424 22.89 1.78 -13.26
CA MET A 424 22.01 1.16 -14.30
C MET A 424 22.03 -0.36 -14.23
N VAL A 425 20.94 -0.94 -13.74
CA VAL A 425 20.58 -2.34 -13.81
C VAL A 425 20.14 -2.58 -15.23
N LYS A 426 19.21 -1.84 -15.85
CA LYS A 426 19.03 -1.94 -17.30
C LYS A 426 18.46 -0.65 -17.88
N ASP A 427 18.76 -0.38 -19.15
CA ASP A 427 18.04 0.53 -20.04
C ASP A 427 17.07 -0.31 -20.88
N ILE A 428 15.76 -0.19 -20.67
CA ILE A 428 14.77 -1.10 -21.22
C ILE A 428 13.82 -0.44 -22.22
N ASN A 429 13.49 0.84 -22.15
CA ASN A 429 13.21 1.65 -23.34
C ASN A 429 14.39 2.57 -23.71
N PRO A 430 15.30 2.08 -24.56
CA PRO A 430 16.33 2.92 -25.18
C PRO A 430 15.82 4.04 -26.09
N ALA A 431 14.52 4.06 -26.45
CA ALA A 431 13.87 5.20 -27.10
C ALA A 431 13.38 6.27 -26.09
N GLY A 432 13.60 6.02 -24.80
CA GLY A 432 13.68 6.93 -23.65
C GLY A 432 12.35 7.35 -23.05
N ASN A 433 11.45 6.39 -22.70
CA ASN A 433 10.14 6.24 -23.36
C ASN A 433 9.07 5.26 -22.78
N GLY A 434 8.97 4.67 -21.57
CA GLY A 434 9.62 4.78 -20.26
C GLY A 434 8.60 4.56 -19.10
N ASN A 435 8.83 3.73 -18.05
CA ASN A 435 8.86 4.16 -16.62
C ASN A 435 8.72 3.15 -15.43
N PRO A 436 8.46 1.84 -15.54
CA PRO A 436 8.12 0.86 -14.43
C PRO A 436 6.90 1.00 -13.47
N TYR A 437 5.71 0.37 -13.60
CA TYR A 437 4.50 0.52 -12.70
C TYR A 437 4.49 -0.57 -11.55
N TYR A 438 3.70 -0.51 -10.45
CA TYR A 438 3.70 -1.29 -9.13
C TYR A 438 4.72 -2.46 -8.77
N LEU A 439 5.22 -2.66 -7.49
CA LEU A 439 6.31 -3.68 -7.17
C LEU A 439 6.68 -4.16 -5.71
N THR A 440 6.77 -5.49 -5.44
CA THR A 440 6.20 -6.13 -4.23
C THR A 440 6.82 -7.41 -3.44
N ASN A 441 7.96 -8.11 -3.75
CA ASN A 441 8.79 -9.29 -3.14
C ASN A 441 9.13 -10.85 -3.51
N LEU A 442 8.63 -11.85 -4.32
CA LEU A 442 8.99 -13.33 -4.17
C LEU A 442 10.38 -13.80 -3.73
N ALA A 443 10.72 -13.85 -2.46
CA ALA A 443 11.94 -14.45 -1.94
C ALA A 443 13.25 -14.11 -2.72
N GLY A 444 13.35 -13.05 -3.56
CA GLY A 444 14.65 -12.43 -3.94
C GLY A 444 14.99 -11.87 -5.37
N THR A 445 14.63 -12.54 -6.48
CA THR A 445 14.60 -12.23 -7.97
C THR A 445 13.65 -11.11 -8.54
N LEU A 446 13.83 -9.84 -8.17
CA LEU A 446 13.02 -8.57 -8.35
C LEU A 446 11.87 -8.33 -9.43
N LEU A 447 10.53 -8.26 -9.12
CA LEU A 447 9.36 -8.09 -10.05
C LEU A 447 8.65 -6.76 -9.99
N PHE A 448 7.93 -6.36 -11.04
CA PHE A 448 7.38 -5.00 -11.24
C PHE A 448 6.52 -4.94 -12.52
N LEU A 449 5.81 -3.84 -12.75
CA LEU A 449 5.28 -3.37 -14.04
C LEU A 449 6.16 -2.32 -14.66
N ALA A 450 5.74 -1.77 -15.81
CA ALA A 450 6.36 -0.69 -16.57
C ALA A 450 5.71 -0.26 -17.86
N THR A 451 6.41 0.51 -18.69
CA THR A 451 5.92 0.87 -20.00
C THR A 451 7.03 1.41 -20.87
N GLU A 452 7.60 0.60 -21.77
CA GLU A 452 8.33 1.21 -22.89
C GLU A 452 7.37 2.01 -23.79
N GLY A 453 6.08 2.27 -23.46
CA GLY A 453 4.98 1.57 -24.15
C GLY A 453 3.55 2.11 -24.35
N ALA A 454 3.06 2.24 -25.60
CA ALA A 454 1.80 2.93 -25.95
C ALA A 454 0.53 2.51 -25.19
N ASN A 455 0.40 1.22 -24.85
CA ASN A 455 -0.69 0.63 -24.06
C ASN A 455 -0.18 0.13 -22.69
N GLY A 456 1.05 0.48 -22.33
CA GLY A 456 1.77 0.02 -21.15
C GLY A 456 2.57 -1.24 -21.34
N ALA A 457 3.45 -1.56 -20.39
CA ALA A 457 3.20 -2.75 -19.59
C ALA A 457 4.38 -3.54 -18.97
N GLU A 458 4.79 -4.69 -19.54
CA GLU A 458 5.06 -5.95 -18.80
C GLU A 458 6.00 -5.98 -17.50
N LEU A 459 6.87 -6.99 -17.18
CA LEU A 459 6.77 -8.08 -16.01
C LEU A 459 7.51 -9.26 -16.86
N TRP A 460 8.87 -8.79 -17.13
CA TRP A 460 10.27 -9.39 -17.64
C TRP A 460 10.95 -10.36 -16.56
N LYS A 461 11.88 -11.46 -16.58
CA LYS A 461 12.50 -12.64 -15.59
C LYS A 461 13.31 -12.77 -14.08
N SER A 462 14.06 -12.08 -13.07
CA SER A 462 14.81 -10.76 -12.58
C SER A 462 15.98 -10.99 -11.57
N ASP A 463 16.87 -10.03 -11.25
CA ASP A 463 17.73 -10.07 -10.03
C ASP A 463 18.48 -8.79 -9.61
N GLY A 464 18.34 -7.69 -10.36
CA GLY A 464 19.13 -6.48 -10.16
C GLY A 464 20.38 -6.44 -11.02
N THR A 465 20.43 -7.20 -12.12
CA THR A 465 21.44 -7.00 -13.17
C THR A 465 20.76 -6.73 -14.50
N ALA A 466 21.45 -6.14 -15.47
CA ALA A 466 20.91 -5.98 -16.83
C ALA A 466 20.59 -7.31 -17.46
N GLY A 467 21.51 -8.24 -17.23
CA GLY A 467 21.36 -9.64 -17.59
C GLY A 467 20.36 -10.39 -16.74
N GLY A 468 19.91 -9.73 -15.69
CA GLY A 468 18.88 -10.10 -14.77
C GLY A 468 17.68 -9.19 -14.93
N THR A 469 17.40 -8.73 -16.16
CA THR A 469 16.26 -7.89 -16.57
C THR A 469 15.91 -8.16 -18.09
N SER A 470 14.83 -8.86 -18.54
CA SER A 470 14.44 -9.27 -19.94
C SER A 470 13.15 -10.18 -19.98
N LYS A 471 12.40 -10.37 -21.08
CA LYS A 471 10.99 -10.90 -21.20
C LYS A 471 10.54 -12.31 -20.68
N ILE A 472 9.39 -12.43 -19.97
CA ILE A 472 8.41 -13.56 -19.90
C ILE A 472 7.30 -13.60 -20.93
N VAL A 473 6.36 -12.65 -20.98
CA VAL A 473 5.04 -12.91 -21.61
C VAL A 473 5.12 -12.71 -23.14
N LEU A 474 4.20 -13.30 -23.91
CA LEU A 474 4.20 -13.26 -25.40
C LEU A 474 2.86 -12.94 -26.19
N SER A 475 2.77 -11.72 -26.75
CA SER A 475 1.96 -11.17 -27.89
C SER A 475 0.41 -11.19 -27.94
N GLY A 476 -0.21 -10.02 -27.77
CA GLY A 476 -1.54 -9.62 -28.29
C GLY A 476 -2.59 -9.17 -27.26
N TRP A 477 -2.19 -9.17 -26.00
CA TRP A 477 -3.02 -9.09 -24.84
C TRP A 477 -2.96 -7.64 -24.20
N THR A 478 -3.83 -7.18 -23.27
CA THR A 478 -3.96 -5.73 -22.90
C THR A 478 -4.72 -5.31 -21.62
N ILE A 479 -4.54 -4.04 -21.24
CA ILE A 479 -5.64 -3.07 -21.34
C ILE A 479 -6.53 -3.04 -20.07
N GLY A 480 -7.12 -4.18 -19.68
CA GLY A 480 -7.90 -4.42 -18.43
C GLY A 480 -9.45 -4.31 -18.50
N GLY A 481 -10.07 -3.30 -17.86
CA GLY A 481 -11.48 -2.84 -17.94
C GLY A 481 -11.65 -1.32 -17.81
N LEU A 482 -12.53 -0.71 -18.61
CA LEU A 482 -12.61 0.74 -18.79
C LEU A 482 -13.30 1.34 -17.55
N TYR A 483 -12.56 2.19 -16.84
CA TYR A 483 -12.93 3.01 -15.68
C TYR A 483 -13.29 2.19 -14.41
N ASN A 484 -12.66 2.30 -13.24
CA ASN A 484 -12.01 3.49 -12.69
C ASN A 484 -11.39 3.25 -11.31
N LEU A 485 -10.21 2.66 -11.21
CA LEU A 485 -9.83 2.14 -9.90
C LEU A 485 -8.31 1.68 -9.94
N THR A 486 -7.68 1.28 -8.81
CA THR A 486 -6.28 0.82 -8.45
C THR A 486 -5.88 -0.72 -8.50
N THR A 487 -5.33 -1.29 -9.59
CA THR A 487 -5.04 -2.75 -9.79
C THR A 487 -3.82 -3.24 -9.06
N VAL A 488 -3.95 -4.31 -8.31
CA VAL A 488 -2.86 -4.74 -7.46
C VAL A 488 -2.86 -6.22 -7.39
N LEU A 489 -1.77 -6.84 -6.94
CA LEU A 489 -1.89 -8.21 -6.56
C LEU A 489 -1.24 -8.52 -5.21
N THR A 490 -1.88 -9.38 -4.43
CA THR A 490 -1.28 -9.84 -3.16
C THR A 490 -0.15 -10.80 -3.47
N PRO A 491 0.72 -11.08 -2.49
CA PRO A 491 1.45 -12.34 -2.21
C PRO A 491 0.84 -13.47 -1.37
N ILE A 492 0.68 -14.73 -1.85
CA ILE A 492 0.60 -15.93 -0.99
C ILE A 492 1.09 -17.30 -1.55
N ASN A 493 1.90 -18.00 -0.75
CA ASN A 493 2.55 -19.31 -0.90
C ASN A 493 3.60 -19.54 -1.96
N ASN A 494 4.44 -18.54 -2.13
CA ASN A 494 5.40 -18.47 -3.22
C ASN A 494 4.74 -18.48 -4.60
N THR A 495 3.44 -18.74 -4.74
CA THR A 495 3.00 -19.61 -5.83
C THR A 495 1.46 -19.40 -5.87
N LEU A 496 0.81 -19.18 -7.03
CA LEU A 496 0.13 -17.87 -7.28
C LEU A 496 -1.32 -17.60 -7.78
N PHE A 497 -1.73 -16.33 -8.04
CA PHE A 497 -3.11 -15.83 -8.25
C PHE A 497 -3.13 -14.29 -8.67
N PHE A 498 -3.72 -13.83 -9.80
CA PHE A 498 -3.93 -12.41 -10.27
C PHE A 498 -4.79 -12.07 -11.53
N VAL A 499 -4.97 -10.82 -12.02
CA VAL A 499 -5.89 -10.34 -13.11
C VAL A 499 -5.39 -10.00 -14.57
N ALA A 500 -6.13 -10.17 -15.73
CA ALA A 500 -5.89 -9.55 -17.13
C ALA A 500 -6.68 -10.02 -18.46
N ASN A 501 -6.46 -9.43 -19.70
CA ASN A 501 -7.20 -9.55 -21.03
C ASN A 501 -6.35 -9.90 -22.34
N ASP A 502 -6.80 -10.74 -23.32
CA ASP A 502 -6.14 -11.24 -24.61
C ASP A 502 -6.94 -11.14 -25.94
N GLY A 503 -7.66 -12.21 -26.33
CA GLY A 503 -8.18 -12.53 -27.68
C GLY A 503 -9.58 -13.21 -27.77
N ILE A 504 -9.87 -14.25 -26.94
CA ILE A 504 -11.10 -15.09 -26.92
C ILE A 504 -12.00 -15.04 -25.64
N HIS A 505 -11.49 -14.96 -24.39
CA HIS A 505 -12.16 -15.27 -23.11
C HIS A 505 -12.29 -14.11 -22.06
N GLY A 506 -12.06 -12.86 -22.45
CA GLY A 506 -12.17 -11.67 -21.60
C GLY A 506 -11.38 -11.65 -20.31
N ALA A 507 -12.04 -11.23 -19.26
CA ALA A 507 -11.42 -10.75 -18.07
C ALA A 507 -11.43 -11.78 -16.92
N GLU A 508 -10.31 -12.48 -16.68
CA GLU A 508 -10.16 -13.53 -15.65
C GLU A 508 -8.99 -13.33 -14.60
N LEU A 509 -8.60 -14.35 -13.77
CA LEU A 509 -7.34 -14.41 -12.96
C LEU A 509 -6.52 -15.66 -13.08
N TRP A 510 -5.20 -15.55 -13.01
CA TRP A 510 -4.27 -16.65 -13.15
C TRP A 510 -3.11 -16.68 -12.15
N LYS A 511 -1.95 -17.29 -12.43
CA LYS A 511 -0.76 -17.50 -11.56
C LYS A 511 0.48 -18.19 -12.18
N SER A 512 1.65 -18.32 -11.49
CA SER A 512 2.83 -19.17 -11.83
C SER A 512 3.62 -19.78 -10.66
N ASP A 513 4.56 -20.67 -11.02
CA ASP A 513 5.85 -20.87 -10.35
C ASP A 513 6.91 -19.73 -10.59
N GLY A 514 6.49 -18.48 -10.76
CA GLY A 514 7.22 -17.25 -11.08
C GLY A 514 8.01 -17.37 -12.34
N THR A 515 7.36 -17.34 -13.50
CA THR A 515 7.90 -17.92 -14.73
C THR A 515 6.94 -17.79 -15.89
N GLY A 516 7.47 -17.73 -17.10
CA GLY A 516 6.67 -17.86 -18.33
C GLY A 516 6.13 -19.25 -18.60
N ALA A 517 6.75 -20.30 -18.06
CA ALA A 517 6.16 -21.64 -18.08
C ALA A 517 5.17 -21.85 -16.93
N GLY A 518 5.18 -20.94 -15.96
CA GLY A 518 4.18 -20.79 -14.94
C GLY A 518 2.79 -20.44 -15.49
N THR A 519 2.47 -20.79 -16.75
CA THR A 519 1.44 -20.28 -17.70
C THR A 519 0.36 -21.32 -18.09
N SER A 520 -0.63 -20.90 -18.89
CA SER A 520 -1.66 -21.68 -19.60
C SER A 520 -2.92 -22.05 -18.78
N ILE A 521 -3.92 -22.62 -19.47
CA ILE A 521 -5.35 -22.53 -19.13
C ILE A 521 -5.74 -22.91 -17.68
N VAL A 522 -6.84 -22.30 -17.24
CA VAL A 522 -7.16 -22.02 -15.84
C VAL A 522 -8.56 -22.49 -15.51
N LYS A 523 -9.35 -21.63 -14.90
CA LYS A 523 -10.76 -21.59 -15.08
C LYS A 523 -11.06 -20.16 -15.52
N ASP A 524 -11.37 -20.07 -16.81
CA ASP A 524 -12.31 -19.14 -17.44
C ASP A 524 -13.72 -19.54 -17.01
N ILE A 525 -14.49 -18.65 -16.39
CA ILE A 525 -15.83 -19.04 -15.92
C ILE A 525 -16.86 -18.09 -16.37
N SER A 526 -16.56 -16.84 -16.64
CA SER A 526 -17.44 -16.17 -17.58
C SER A 526 -17.08 -16.58 -19.00
N ALA A 527 -17.44 -17.82 -19.34
CA ALA A 527 -17.02 -18.50 -20.55
C ALA A 527 -17.17 -17.60 -21.79
N GLY A 528 -16.03 -17.26 -22.39
CA GLY A 528 -15.95 -16.41 -23.58
C GLY A 528 -15.60 -14.95 -23.28
N SER A 529 -15.66 -14.12 -24.32
CA SER A 529 -14.91 -12.86 -24.41
C SER A 529 -15.29 -11.76 -23.43
N SER A 530 -16.38 -11.91 -22.69
CA SER A 530 -16.79 -10.88 -21.73
C SER A 530 -15.85 -10.84 -20.53
N GLY A 531 -15.27 -11.99 -20.16
CA GLY A 531 -15.05 -12.31 -18.75
C GLY A 531 -16.26 -11.80 -17.98
N SER A 532 -16.05 -11.03 -16.93
CA SER A 532 -17.11 -10.12 -16.46
C SER A 532 -16.55 -9.01 -15.60
N ALA A 533 -15.42 -8.52 -16.06
CA ALA A 533 -14.72 -7.39 -15.52
C ALA A 533 -14.20 -7.50 -14.06
N PRO A 534 -13.08 -8.19 -13.78
CA PRO A 534 -12.11 -8.11 -12.65
C PRO A 534 -12.39 -7.44 -11.26
N ALA A 535 -11.77 -7.73 -10.08
CA ALA A 535 -11.85 -6.91 -8.81
C ALA A 535 -11.03 -7.42 -7.59
N SER A 536 -11.20 -6.86 -6.35
CA SER A 536 -10.17 -6.47 -5.31
C SER A 536 -10.13 -7.16 -3.93
N LEU A 537 -8.95 -7.45 -3.30
CA LEU A 537 -8.67 -8.55 -2.31
C LEU A 537 -7.64 -8.44 -1.11
N ILE A 538 -6.95 -9.46 -0.51
CA ILE A 538 -6.52 -9.44 0.95
C ILE A 538 -5.43 -10.25 1.70
N ASN A 539 -5.01 -11.43 1.31
CA ASN A 539 -4.36 -12.45 2.16
C ASN A 539 -5.13 -13.18 3.31
N VAL A 540 -5.01 -14.51 3.42
CA VAL A 540 -5.62 -15.40 4.43
C VAL A 540 -4.76 -16.60 4.75
N ASN A 541 -5.02 -17.20 5.93
CA ASN A 541 -4.56 -18.47 6.52
C ASN A 541 -4.50 -19.71 5.62
N GLY A 542 -4.68 -19.54 4.32
CA GLY A 542 -4.33 -20.56 3.38
C GLY A 542 -5.19 -20.64 2.16
N VAL A 543 -5.92 -19.57 1.82
CA VAL A 543 -7.02 -19.63 0.86
C VAL A 543 -7.22 -18.22 0.32
N LEU A 544 -7.37 -18.00 -1.00
CA LEU A 544 -7.81 -16.70 -1.59
C LEU A 544 -9.34 -16.52 -1.34
N PHE A 545 -10.12 -15.41 -1.34
CA PHE A 545 -11.63 -15.43 -1.37
C PHE A 545 -12.26 -14.36 -2.33
N PHE A 546 -13.40 -14.59 -3.07
CA PHE A 546 -13.73 -13.93 -4.39
C PHE A 546 -15.20 -13.55 -4.79
N THR A 547 -15.45 -13.07 -6.03
CA THR A 547 -16.67 -12.94 -6.92
C THR A 547 -16.59 -12.95 -8.49
N ALA A 548 -17.41 -13.65 -9.34
CA ALA A 548 -17.01 -14.01 -10.75
C ALA A 548 -17.84 -14.63 -11.99
N ASN A 549 -18.32 -15.92 -11.98
CA ASN A 549 -18.90 -17.01 -12.91
C ASN A 549 -19.45 -16.84 -14.39
N ASN A 550 -20.19 -17.83 -14.90
CA ASN A 550 -20.77 -18.01 -16.23
C ASN A 550 -22.06 -17.23 -16.47
N GLY A 551 -22.09 -15.93 -16.18
CA GLY A 551 -23.24 -15.14 -16.62
C GLY A 551 -24.51 -15.30 -15.79
N ALA A 552 -24.48 -16.04 -14.67
CA ALA A 552 -25.69 -16.75 -14.21
C ALA A 552 -26.25 -16.36 -12.84
N ASP A 553 -25.48 -15.71 -11.97
CA ASP A 553 -25.79 -15.60 -10.55
C ASP A 553 -25.77 -14.19 -9.99
N GLY A 554 -25.44 -13.17 -10.76
CA GLY A 554 -25.09 -11.86 -10.26
C GLY A 554 -23.86 -11.89 -9.38
N ARG A 555 -23.77 -10.95 -8.46
CA ARG A 555 -22.54 -10.73 -7.75
C ARG A 555 -22.30 -11.64 -6.62
N GLU A 556 -21.32 -12.47 -6.80
CA GLU A 556 -21.53 -13.70 -6.09
C GLU A 556 -20.29 -14.54 -5.96
N LEU A 557 -20.44 -15.80 -5.52
CA LEU A 557 -19.34 -16.72 -5.23
C LEU A 557 -19.24 -18.17 -5.76
N TRP A 558 -18.03 -18.62 -6.22
CA TRP A 558 -17.18 -19.88 -6.45
C TRP A 558 -16.09 -20.20 -5.36
N LYS A 559 -15.05 -21.07 -5.42
CA LYS A 559 -13.78 -20.96 -4.56
C LYS A 559 -12.44 -20.83 -5.31
N SER A 560 -11.32 -21.02 -4.61
CA SER A 560 -9.99 -21.30 -5.12
C SER A 560 -8.96 -21.62 -4.03
N ASP A 561 -8.46 -22.84 -3.99
CA ASP A 561 -7.18 -23.21 -3.36
C ASP A 561 -6.07 -23.28 -4.39
N GLY A 562 -6.36 -22.81 -5.59
CA GLY A 562 -5.54 -22.94 -6.74
C GLY A 562 -6.34 -23.49 -7.83
N THR A 563 -6.58 -24.76 -7.65
CA THR A 563 -6.81 -25.69 -8.73
C THR A 563 -8.11 -25.36 -9.42
N THR A 564 -8.24 -25.63 -10.73
CA THR A 564 -9.54 -25.59 -11.42
C THR A 564 -10.67 -26.36 -10.71
N ALA A 565 -10.26 -27.27 -9.83
CA ALA A 565 -11.09 -27.92 -8.85
C ALA A 565 -11.41 -27.06 -7.62
N GLY A 566 -10.46 -26.40 -6.95
CA GLY A 566 -10.68 -25.47 -5.84
C GLY A 566 -11.62 -24.30 -6.16
N THR A 567 -11.95 -24.10 -7.43
CA THR A 567 -12.90 -23.12 -7.98
C THR A 567 -14.40 -23.37 -7.72
N VAL A 568 -14.81 -23.61 -6.46
CA VAL A 568 -16.05 -24.35 -6.07
C VAL A 568 -17.36 -23.67 -5.58
N LEU A 569 -18.01 -24.30 -4.51
CA LEU A 569 -19.32 -24.78 -3.90
C LEU A 569 -20.36 -24.17 -2.80
N VAL A 570 -20.30 -22.95 -2.22
CA VAL A 570 -20.82 -22.34 -0.92
C VAL A 570 -22.21 -21.55 -0.69
N ARG A 571 -22.74 -20.32 -1.17
CA ARG A 571 -24.13 -19.82 -1.77
C ARG A 571 -23.85 -18.72 -2.83
N ASN A 572 -24.82 -18.53 -3.71
CA ASN A 572 -25.32 -17.28 -4.25
C ASN A 572 -26.09 -16.44 -3.20
N ILE A 573 -25.71 -15.23 -2.87
CA ILE A 573 -26.32 -14.38 -1.85
C ILE A 573 -27.62 -13.76 -2.31
N LEU A 574 -27.49 -12.95 -3.35
CA LEU A 574 -28.50 -12.20 -4.06
C LEU A 574 -28.77 -13.01 -5.31
N PRO A 575 -29.69 -13.97 -5.26
CA PRO A 575 -30.07 -14.77 -6.42
C PRO A 575 -30.79 -13.91 -7.46
N SER A 576 -30.00 -13.10 -8.19
CA SER A 576 -30.36 -12.14 -9.24
C SER A 576 -29.09 -11.87 -10.07
N ASP A 577 -29.20 -11.30 -11.26
CA ASP A 577 -28.05 -10.93 -12.11
C ASP A 577 -27.48 -9.55 -11.74
N SER A 578 -27.02 -9.34 -10.49
CA SER A 578 -26.79 -8.00 -9.92
C SER A 578 -25.30 -7.70 -9.55
N ASP A 579 -24.66 -6.60 -10.03
CA ASP A 579 -23.20 -6.36 -10.20
C ASP A 579 -22.35 -5.62 -9.16
N TYR A 580 -22.79 -4.96 -8.10
CA TYR A 580 -23.99 -5.02 -7.31
C TYR A 580 -24.18 -6.26 -6.38
N GLY A 581 -23.26 -6.36 -5.39
CA GLY A 581 -22.51 -7.54 -4.91
C GLY A 581 -21.32 -7.50 -3.93
N PRO A 582 -20.43 -8.52 -3.85
CA PRO A 582 -19.17 -8.50 -3.07
C PRO A 582 -18.00 -7.76 -3.58
N VAL A 583 -17.04 -7.56 -2.65
CA VAL A 583 -16.19 -6.37 -2.51
C VAL A 583 -15.31 -6.31 -1.27
N SER A 584 -14.10 -5.69 -1.22
CA SER A 584 -13.32 -4.85 -0.20
C SER A 584 -12.69 -5.31 1.13
N LEU A 585 -11.75 -6.25 1.05
CA LEU A 585 -11.50 -7.40 1.92
C LEU A 585 -11.21 -7.05 3.37
N PHE A 586 -11.53 -7.97 4.30
CA PHE A 586 -10.93 -7.86 5.63
C PHE A 586 -10.68 -9.10 6.49
N ASN A 587 -9.48 -9.67 6.48
CA ASN A 587 -9.13 -10.85 7.29
C ASN A 587 -8.89 -10.69 8.81
N PHE A 588 -8.99 -11.74 9.64
CA PHE A 588 -9.35 -11.85 11.09
C PHE A 588 -8.82 -13.21 11.62
N ASN A 589 -8.42 -13.52 12.86
CA ASN A 589 -7.75 -14.78 13.28
C ASN A 589 -8.18 -16.11 12.66
N GLY A 590 -9.42 -16.38 12.27
CA GLY A 590 -9.74 -17.69 11.67
C GLY A 590 -11.17 -18.12 11.32
N THR A 591 -12.09 -17.29 10.81
CA THR A 591 -13.46 -17.69 10.33
C THR A 591 -13.91 -16.79 9.13
N LEU A 592 -14.85 -15.82 9.17
CA LEU A 592 -15.12 -14.72 8.20
C LEU A 592 -16.11 -13.67 8.69
N PHE A 593 -16.13 -12.51 8.00
CA PHE A 593 -16.66 -11.12 8.47
C PHE A 593 -17.44 -10.72 7.08
N PHE A 594 -17.77 -9.48 6.57
CA PHE A 594 -18.24 -9.06 5.19
C PHE A 594 -19.63 -8.30 5.05
N SER A 595 -20.43 -8.29 3.95
CA SER A 595 -21.95 -8.30 3.89
C SER A 595 -22.66 -9.19 2.86
N ALA A 596 -23.58 -8.70 2.02
CA ALA A 596 -24.11 -9.33 0.80
C ALA A 596 -25.58 -9.51 0.52
N ASP A 597 -26.12 -8.98 -0.55
CA ASP A 597 -27.54 -8.82 -0.58
C ASP A 597 -28.37 -10.08 -0.62
N ASP A 598 -28.96 -10.43 0.51
CA ASP A 598 -29.82 -11.57 0.53
C ASP A 598 -31.15 -11.27 -0.17
N GLY A 599 -31.34 -10.03 -0.64
CA GLY A 599 -32.53 -9.56 -1.32
C GLY A 599 -33.70 -9.39 -0.35
N VAL A 600 -33.44 -9.43 0.96
CA VAL A 600 -34.46 -9.40 2.00
C VAL A 600 -34.17 -8.28 2.97
N ASN A 601 -32.98 -8.32 3.54
CA ASN A 601 -32.63 -7.51 4.68
C ASN A 601 -31.87 -6.26 4.24
N GLY A 602 -31.13 -6.31 3.13
CA GLY A 602 -30.28 -5.21 2.65
C GLY A 602 -28.99 -5.04 3.45
N ARG A 603 -27.83 -4.79 2.84
CA ARG A 603 -26.43 -4.81 3.40
C ARG A 603 -26.14 -4.31 4.86
N GLU A 604 -25.02 -4.76 5.50
CA GLU A 604 -25.19 -5.63 6.73
C GLU A 604 -23.94 -6.15 7.60
N LEU A 605 -23.93 -6.72 8.89
CA LEU A 605 -22.80 -7.61 9.45
C LEU A 605 -22.70 -9.18 10.16
N TRP A 606 -22.99 -10.38 9.49
CA TRP A 606 -22.96 -11.95 9.34
C TRP A 606 -21.51 -12.54 9.53
N LYS A 607 -21.24 -13.85 9.33
CA LYS A 607 -19.85 -14.43 9.13
C LYS A 607 -19.72 -15.42 7.96
N SER A 608 -18.52 -15.97 7.64
CA SER A 608 -18.14 -17.08 6.67
C SER A 608 -16.98 -17.92 7.33
N ASP A 609 -16.36 -18.97 6.77
CA ASP A 609 -15.14 -19.65 7.34
C ASP A 609 -14.32 -20.52 6.37
N GLY A 610 -15.03 -21.22 5.51
CA GLY A 610 -14.54 -21.93 4.33
C GLY A 610 -15.68 -22.58 3.53
N THR A 611 -16.94 -22.32 3.91
CA THR A 611 -18.07 -23.22 3.77
C THR A 611 -19.43 -22.53 3.64
N THR A 612 -20.37 -23.27 3.05
CA THR A 612 -21.80 -22.94 2.87
C THR A 612 -22.46 -22.41 4.13
N VAL A 613 -21.96 -22.90 5.27
CA VAL A 613 -22.65 -22.92 6.55
C VAL A 613 -22.02 -21.94 7.52
N GLY A 614 -20.70 -21.77 7.54
CA GLY A 614 -20.07 -20.73 8.37
C GLY A 614 -20.45 -19.33 7.93
N THR A 615 -21.04 -19.27 6.74
CA THR A 615 -21.67 -18.15 6.10
C THR A 615 -23.04 -17.83 6.74
N VAL A 616 -23.16 -16.86 7.67
CA VAL A 616 -24.43 -16.61 8.45
C VAL A 616 -24.78 -15.21 9.02
N MET A 617 -26.07 -14.80 8.91
CA MET A 617 -26.76 -13.67 9.60
C MET A 617 -27.30 -14.22 10.94
N VAL A 618 -28.47 -13.73 11.43
CA VAL A 618 -29.62 -14.30 12.18
C VAL A 618 -30.62 -13.18 12.60
N LYS A 619 -30.16 -11.93 12.76
CA LYS A 619 -30.93 -10.75 13.23
C LYS A 619 -30.08 -9.48 12.96
N ASP A 620 -30.66 -8.36 12.51
CA ASP A 620 -30.13 -7.13 11.88
C ASP A 620 -30.14 -5.79 12.73
N ILE A 621 -29.63 -4.63 12.23
CA ILE A 621 -29.42 -3.28 12.87
C ILE A 621 -30.54 -2.29 12.56
N ASN A 622 -30.82 -2.00 11.28
CA ASN A 622 -32.00 -1.26 10.87
C ASN A 622 -32.97 -2.14 10.13
N SER A 623 -33.25 -3.29 10.72
CA SER A 623 -34.53 -3.98 10.71
C SER A 623 -35.47 -3.59 9.59
N GLY A 624 -35.38 -4.31 8.48
CA GLY A 624 -36.18 -4.07 7.30
C GLY A 624 -35.44 -4.52 6.05
N SER A 625 -35.70 -3.82 4.95
CA SER A 625 -35.07 -4.01 3.65
C SER A 625 -34.18 -2.79 3.35
N SER A 626 -32.89 -2.83 3.68
CA SER A 626 -32.34 -1.69 4.39
C SER A 626 -31.00 -1.04 4.03
N GLY A 627 -30.05 -1.64 3.32
CA GLY A 627 -28.74 -0.96 3.22
C GLY A 627 -28.16 -0.59 4.60
N SER A 628 -27.46 0.56 4.74
CA SER A 628 -26.54 1.29 5.69
C SER A 628 -25.07 0.94 5.93
N SER A 629 -24.51 0.14 5.12
CA SER A 629 -23.16 0.24 4.69
C SER A 629 -22.05 -0.03 5.65
N PRO A 630 -21.74 -1.31 5.78
CA PRO A 630 -20.54 -1.71 6.43
C PRO A 630 -19.25 -1.52 5.55
N GLY A 631 -18.17 -0.92 6.10
CA GLY A 631 -16.68 -0.93 5.91
C GLY A 631 -15.95 0.35 6.40
N SER A 632 -14.62 0.52 6.22
CA SER A 632 -13.63 1.42 6.89
C SER A 632 -12.63 0.90 7.95
N PHE A 633 -12.17 -0.33 7.93
CA PHE A 633 -11.69 -1.11 9.07
C PHE A 633 -10.50 -0.75 9.95
N ALA A 634 -10.21 -1.51 11.02
CA ALA A 634 -8.94 -1.35 11.79
C ALA A 634 -8.36 -2.43 12.84
N ILE A 635 -7.24 -2.19 13.61
CA ILE A 635 -6.47 -3.18 14.47
C ILE A 635 -6.55 -3.06 16.03
N PHE A 636 -7.72 -3.29 16.66
CA PHE A 636 -7.99 -3.28 18.19
C PHE A 636 -7.83 -5.60 20.11
N GLN A 637 -7.09 -5.67 21.32
CA GLN A 637 -7.55 -5.91 22.74
C GLN A 637 -8.65 -6.97 22.97
N GLY A 638 -8.54 -8.20 22.47
CA GLY A 638 -9.59 -9.21 22.64
C GLY A 638 -10.86 -9.03 21.77
N GLN A 639 -10.92 -8.04 20.87
CA GLN A 639 -12.17 -7.34 20.50
C GLN A 639 -12.20 -6.69 19.05
N LEU A 640 -13.17 -5.78 18.66
CA LEU A 640 -13.26 -5.04 17.35
C LEU A 640 -13.73 -3.54 17.21
N PHE A 641 -13.89 -2.89 16.02
CA PHE A 641 -14.78 -1.71 15.65
C PHE A 641 -15.54 -1.87 14.32
N PHE A 642 -16.19 -0.84 13.75
CA PHE A 642 -16.83 -0.85 12.41
C PHE A 642 -17.68 0.35 11.90
N SER A 643 -18.45 0.15 10.84
CA SER A 643 -19.43 1.05 10.28
C SER A 643 -20.80 0.49 10.04
N ALA A 644 -21.71 1.43 9.97
CA ALA A 644 -22.91 1.33 9.21
C ALA A 644 -23.67 2.62 9.45
N ALA A 645 -25.00 2.67 9.53
CA ALA A 645 -25.81 2.50 10.74
C ALA A 645 -25.58 3.54 11.81
N SER A 646 -24.80 4.54 11.49
CA SER A 646 -23.50 4.60 12.12
C SER A 646 -23.50 4.37 13.55
N GLY A 647 -23.26 5.33 14.38
CA GLY A 647 -23.08 4.86 15.70
C GLY A 647 -21.85 3.99 15.82
N LEU A 648 -21.86 3.20 16.89
CA LEU A 648 -20.64 2.60 17.41
C LEU A 648 -20.81 1.20 18.02
N TRP A 649 -21.34 0.34 17.19
CA TRP A 649 -21.99 -0.92 17.53
C TRP A 649 -21.05 -2.13 17.80
N LYS A 650 -20.79 -2.58 19.07
CA LYS A 650 -19.79 -3.60 19.55
C LYS A 650 -20.07 -5.06 19.90
N THR A 651 -19.48 -6.02 19.13
CA THR A 651 -19.33 -7.52 18.92
C THR A 651 -18.40 -8.55 19.69
N ASN A 652 -18.19 -9.78 19.13
CA ASN A 652 -16.93 -10.59 19.12
C ASN A 652 -16.76 -11.83 18.17
N GLY A 653 -17.84 -12.50 17.78
CA GLY A 653 -18.02 -13.73 17.01
C GLY A 653 -19.49 -14.23 16.96
N THR A 654 -20.42 -13.46 17.55
CA THR A 654 -21.80 -13.74 17.99
C THR A 654 -22.72 -12.49 18.13
N THR A 655 -24.06 -12.68 18.21
CA THR A 655 -25.08 -11.61 18.46
C THR A 655 -24.97 -10.79 19.73
N ALA A 656 -24.31 -11.35 20.72
CA ALA A 656 -24.30 -10.81 22.07
C ALA A 656 -22.96 -10.19 22.42
N GLY A 657 -21.90 -10.55 21.70
CA GLY A 657 -20.66 -9.79 21.75
C GLY A 657 -20.92 -8.32 21.47
N THR A 658 -22.03 -8.10 20.74
CA THR A 658 -22.70 -6.95 20.15
C THR A 658 -23.60 -6.07 21.05
N VAL A 659 -23.41 -4.74 21.17
CA VAL A 659 -23.88 -3.90 22.32
C VAL A 659 -24.69 -2.60 21.98
N LYS A 660 -24.97 -1.51 22.80
CA LYS A 660 -25.76 -0.23 22.46
C LYS A 660 -25.45 1.20 23.17
N ILE A 661 -24.94 2.44 22.72
CA ILE A 661 -24.32 3.23 21.52
C ILE A 661 -24.87 4.62 21.22
N SER A 662 -24.45 5.11 20.03
CA SER A 662 -24.14 6.43 19.46
C SER A 662 -24.67 6.49 18.07
N ASP A 663 -24.89 7.69 17.54
CA ASP A 663 -25.94 7.90 16.56
C ASP A 663 -26.02 9.27 15.84
N TRP A 664 -26.27 9.32 14.48
CA TRP A 664 -26.74 10.42 13.52
C TRP A 664 -27.46 10.22 12.08
N PRO A 665 -27.23 10.97 10.92
CA PRO A 665 -27.81 10.65 9.58
C PRO A 665 -27.04 10.84 8.20
N ASN A 666 -25.75 11.20 8.10
CA ASN A 666 -24.87 11.13 6.88
C ASN A 666 -23.54 10.33 7.19
N SER A 667 -22.38 10.47 6.49
CA SER A 667 -21.18 9.53 6.61
C SER A 667 -19.80 9.99 7.19
N PRO A 668 -18.91 9.03 7.57
CA PRO A 668 -17.46 9.10 7.86
C PRO A 668 -16.57 7.87 7.57
N ALA A 669 -15.25 8.02 7.79
CA ALA A 669 -14.20 7.25 7.07
C ALA A 669 -12.74 7.35 7.58
N GLU A 670 -11.90 6.31 7.30
CA GLU A 670 -10.42 5.94 7.22
C GLU A 670 -9.52 4.96 8.08
N LEU A 671 -9.22 5.05 9.37
CA LEU A 671 -8.79 3.89 10.22
C LEU A 671 -7.52 2.94 9.99
N THR A 672 -6.51 2.94 10.92
CA THR A 672 -5.56 1.79 11.27
C THR A 672 -5.40 1.25 12.83
N ALA A 673 -4.31 1.29 13.69
CA ALA A 673 -4.24 0.93 15.20
C ALA A 673 -3.44 1.43 16.57
N VAL A 674 -3.22 2.69 17.06
CA VAL A 674 -2.18 3.03 18.12
C VAL A 674 -2.24 2.86 19.64
N GLY A 675 -1.50 1.87 20.17
CA GLY A 675 -0.80 2.01 21.45
C GLY A 675 -1.72 1.90 22.63
N ASN A 676 -2.32 3.03 22.95
CA ASN A 676 -3.40 3.15 23.91
C ASN A 676 -4.35 4.30 23.50
N THR A 677 -5.19 4.24 22.42
CA THR A 677 -6.45 5.00 22.07
C THR A 677 -7.46 4.42 20.99
N LEU A 678 -8.45 5.07 20.29
CA LEU A 678 -9.35 4.60 19.13
C LEU A 678 -10.12 5.73 18.42
N TYR A 679 -10.55 5.87 17.10
CA TYR A 679 -10.92 6.98 16.07
C TYR A 679 -12.39 6.90 15.56
N PHE A 680 -13.01 7.91 14.90
CA PHE A 680 -14.44 7.82 14.42
C PHE A 680 -15.11 8.62 13.22
N GLN A 681 -14.52 9.64 12.59
CA GLN A 681 -15.11 10.62 11.62
C GLN A 681 -16.37 11.44 12.00
N VAL A 682 -16.22 12.78 12.16
CA VAL A 682 -17.31 13.70 12.57
C VAL A 682 -17.24 15.19 12.16
N ASP A 683 -18.28 15.64 11.48
CA ASP A 683 -18.88 16.98 11.31
C ASP A 683 -20.11 17.00 12.18
N ASP A 684 -19.97 17.28 13.48
CA ASP A 684 -20.97 17.08 14.54
C ASP A 684 -22.26 17.90 14.41
N GLY A 685 -22.34 18.64 13.31
CA GLY A 685 -23.34 19.63 13.03
C GLY A 685 -23.09 20.94 13.76
N VAL A 686 -21.93 21.11 14.42
CA VAL A 686 -21.53 22.34 15.11
C VAL A 686 -20.18 22.87 14.63
N SER A 687 -19.18 22.01 14.46
CA SER A 687 -17.77 22.31 14.22
C SER A 687 -17.26 21.84 12.87
N GLY A 688 -18.11 21.30 12.01
CA GLY A 688 -17.65 20.72 10.75
C GLY A 688 -16.75 19.50 10.97
N ALA A 689 -16.29 18.95 9.86
CA ALA A 689 -15.55 17.72 9.75
C ALA A 689 -14.20 17.76 10.48
N GLU A 690 -14.17 17.42 11.78
CA GLU A 690 -13.10 17.62 12.79
C GLU A 690 -12.81 16.38 13.67
N LEU A 691 -11.80 16.33 14.58
CA LEU A 691 -11.08 15.07 14.91
C LEU A 691 -11.04 14.44 16.36
N TRP A 692 -12.00 14.65 17.26
CA TRP A 692 -12.88 13.68 17.99
C TRP A 692 -12.35 12.37 18.91
N LYS A 693 -12.99 11.60 19.87
CA LYS A 693 -12.36 10.65 20.95
C LYS A 693 -13.08 9.34 21.60
N TYR A 694 -12.53 8.53 22.63
CA TYR A 694 -13.11 7.54 23.73
C TYR A 694 -12.07 6.69 24.66
N SER A 695 -11.81 6.79 26.03
CA SER A 695 -10.72 6.10 26.94
C SER A 695 -11.03 5.19 28.22
N GLY A 696 -12.28 4.89 28.49
CA GLY A 696 -13.09 4.64 29.73
C GLY A 696 -14.69 4.86 29.70
N GLY A 697 -15.32 6.02 30.06
CA GLY A 697 -16.78 6.47 30.10
C GLY A 697 -17.75 6.87 28.88
N ILE A 698 -17.83 8.13 28.33
CA ILE A 698 -18.64 8.67 27.14
C ILE A 698 -17.92 9.81 26.22
N PRO A 699 -17.60 9.72 24.87
CA PRO A 699 -16.49 10.41 24.15
C PRO A 699 -16.52 11.92 23.75
N GLN A 700 -15.54 12.55 23.02
CA GLN A 700 -15.19 14.03 22.99
C GLN A 700 -14.15 14.35 21.88
N MET A 701 -13.41 15.46 21.83
CA MET A 701 -13.07 16.14 20.54
C MET A 701 -11.64 15.64 19.83
N VAL A 702 -10.53 15.99 19.04
CA VAL A 702 -9.65 16.95 18.18
C VAL A 702 -9.65 18.54 17.84
N LYS A 703 -9.93 19.14 16.62
CA LYS A 703 -9.62 20.59 16.10
C LYS A 703 -10.81 21.48 15.64
N ASP A 704 -10.79 22.77 15.95
CA ASP A 704 -11.40 23.83 15.16
C ASP A 704 -10.37 24.07 14.05
N ILE A 705 -9.97 23.04 13.28
CA ILE A 705 -8.73 23.13 12.45
C ILE A 705 -8.98 24.32 11.61
N GLN A 706 -10.18 24.25 11.04
CA GLN A 706 -11.02 25.31 10.64
C GLN A 706 -12.02 25.69 11.75
N THR A 707 -11.71 26.74 12.52
CA THR A 707 -12.59 27.20 13.62
C THR A 707 -14.02 27.51 13.18
N GLY A 708 -15.00 27.05 13.96
CA GLY A 708 -16.43 27.24 13.69
C GLY A 708 -17.02 26.05 12.94
N GLY A 709 -18.14 26.22 12.23
CA GLY A 709 -18.85 25.12 11.55
C GLY A 709 -18.22 24.64 10.24
N ASN A 710 -16.91 24.82 10.05
CA ASN A 710 -16.19 24.48 8.82
C ASN A 710 -15.32 23.23 9.01
N SER A 711 -14.98 22.57 7.91
CA SER A 711 -14.58 21.18 7.85
C SER A 711 -13.15 20.98 7.39
N SER A 712 -12.23 20.65 8.28
CA SER A 712 -10.84 20.44 7.87
C SER A 712 -10.52 19.19 7.08
N SER A 713 -11.41 18.20 7.10
CA SER A 713 -11.32 17.01 6.25
C SER A 713 -9.95 16.26 6.24
N PRO A 714 -9.43 15.87 7.41
CA PRO A 714 -8.38 14.88 7.60
C PRO A 714 -8.44 13.67 6.68
N ASN A 715 -7.27 13.32 6.13
CA ASN A 715 -7.04 12.35 5.06
C ASN A 715 -5.75 11.51 5.17
N ASN A 716 -5.85 10.18 5.07
CA ASN A 716 -4.77 9.19 5.00
C ASN A 716 -3.88 9.01 6.26
N LEU A 717 -4.29 8.33 7.32
CA LEU A 717 -3.52 8.20 8.56
C LEU A 717 -2.98 6.77 8.89
N ILE A 718 -1.74 6.65 9.41
CA ILE A 718 -1.00 5.37 9.28
C ILE A 718 0.09 4.97 10.31
N ASN A 719 0.26 3.67 10.49
CA ASN A 719 1.06 3.13 11.53
C ASN A 719 2.52 2.89 11.24
N PHE A 720 3.31 3.09 12.30
CA PHE A 720 4.63 3.58 12.13
C PHE A 720 5.53 3.49 13.46
N ASN A 721 5.99 4.55 14.19
CA ASN A 721 6.77 4.63 15.48
C ASN A 721 6.13 5.57 16.50
N GLY A 722 4.85 5.74 16.49
CA GLY A 722 4.07 6.49 17.47
C GLY A 722 4.35 7.92 17.42
N ILE A 723 4.89 8.41 16.31
CA ILE A 723 5.06 9.79 16.00
C ILE A 723 4.50 9.91 14.54
N LEU A 724 3.38 10.62 14.33
CA LEU A 724 2.14 10.40 13.50
C LEU A 724 1.98 10.90 11.99
N PHE A 725 1.25 10.25 11.01
CA PHE A 725 0.90 10.53 9.53
C PHE A 725 -0.57 10.79 8.99
N PHE A 726 -0.91 11.79 8.12
CA PHE A 726 -2.18 12.28 7.41
C PHE A 726 -2.10 13.74 6.94
N GLY A 727 -3.13 14.25 6.22
CA GLY A 727 -3.31 15.68 5.93
C GLY A 727 -4.72 16.34 5.97
N ALA A 728 -4.86 17.64 6.29
CA ALA A 728 -6.13 18.38 6.48
C ALA A 728 -5.99 19.91 6.50
N ASN A 729 -7.09 20.66 6.67
CA ASN A 729 -7.19 22.08 6.32
C ASN A 729 -7.68 23.04 7.41
N ASP A 730 -6.94 24.12 7.67
CA ASP A 730 -7.29 25.15 8.66
C ASP A 730 -8.05 26.35 8.19
N GLY A 731 -8.33 26.40 6.90
CA GLY A 731 -8.85 27.60 6.27
C GLY A 731 -7.82 28.72 6.18
N VAL A 732 -6.52 28.47 6.42
CA VAL A 732 -5.44 29.46 6.24
C VAL A 732 -4.37 28.97 5.25
N ASN A 733 -4.01 27.69 5.32
CA ASN A 733 -2.82 27.10 4.69
C ASN A 733 -3.16 25.89 3.80
N GLY A 734 -4.42 25.72 3.40
CA GLY A 734 -4.85 24.59 2.58
C GLY A 734 -4.82 23.25 3.33
N VAL A 735 -4.99 22.15 2.59
CA VAL A 735 -4.78 20.82 3.14
C VAL A 735 -3.30 20.59 3.22
N GLU A 736 -2.87 20.36 4.43
CA GLU A 736 -1.47 20.13 4.72
C GLU A 736 -1.28 18.86 5.46
N MET A 737 -0.05 18.48 5.71
CA MET A 737 0.27 17.43 6.66
C MET A 737 0.11 17.99 8.10
N TRP A 738 -0.51 17.37 9.18
CA TRP A 738 -1.21 18.02 10.48
C TRP A 738 -0.61 17.21 11.85
N LYS A 739 -1.13 16.78 13.13
CA LYS A 739 -0.83 15.46 13.97
C LYS A 739 -1.62 14.68 15.19
N SER A 740 -1.14 13.55 15.85
CA SER A 740 -1.57 12.66 17.07
C SER A 740 -0.81 12.32 18.44
N ASP A 741 -1.28 12.64 19.64
CA ASP A 741 -0.85 11.94 20.89
C ASP A 741 -2.01 11.69 21.83
N GLY A 742 -3.02 12.56 21.80
CA GLY A 742 -4.03 12.44 22.82
C GLY A 742 -4.76 13.70 23.26
N SER A 743 -4.57 14.92 22.74
CA SER A 743 -5.52 16.08 22.90
C SER A 743 -5.07 17.41 22.20
N VAL A 744 -5.38 18.63 22.67
CA VAL A 744 -5.32 19.98 22.01
C VAL A 744 -4.16 20.97 22.14
N LEU A 745 -3.21 20.73 23.00
CA LEU A 745 -1.92 21.41 22.99
C LEU A 745 -1.05 20.67 21.99
N GLY A 746 -1.22 19.35 22.00
CA GLY A 746 -1.60 18.49 20.89
C GLY A 746 -2.24 19.12 19.63
N THR A 747 -2.23 18.49 18.45
CA THR A 747 -2.95 18.95 17.24
C THR A 747 -2.50 20.12 16.32
N SER A 748 -1.52 19.94 15.43
CA SER A 748 -1.04 20.98 14.52
C SER A 748 -0.17 20.54 13.34
N MET A 749 0.20 21.42 12.40
CA MET A 749 1.00 21.28 11.13
C MET A 749 2.49 21.46 11.46
N VAL A 750 3.51 20.95 10.81
CA VAL A 750 3.47 20.11 9.65
C VAL A 750 3.40 20.97 8.40
N LYS A 751 4.00 20.60 7.26
CA LYS A 751 4.58 21.65 6.41
C LYS A 751 3.43 22.47 5.89
N ASN A 752 3.62 23.77 5.91
CA ASN A 752 2.97 24.60 4.94
C ASN A 752 3.81 24.43 3.69
N ILE A 753 3.57 23.26 3.12
CA ILE A 753 4.06 22.72 1.86
C ILE A 753 3.50 23.70 0.87
N ASN A 754 2.19 23.79 0.83
CA ASN A 754 1.33 24.52 -0.04
C ASN A 754 1.38 26.01 0.30
N LEU A 755 2.48 26.67 -0.06
CA LEU A 755 2.61 28.13 0.05
C LEU A 755 1.59 28.91 -0.79
N GLY A 756 0.84 28.22 -1.66
CA GLY A 756 -0.23 28.74 -2.51
C GLY A 756 -1.66 28.33 -2.13
N SER A 757 -2.66 28.91 -2.80
CA SER A 757 -4.08 28.55 -2.60
C SER A 757 -4.49 27.21 -3.25
N HIS A 758 -3.52 26.38 -3.61
CA HIS A 758 -3.73 25.07 -4.18
C HIS A 758 -4.00 24.05 -3.07
N VAL A 759 -4.71 22.95 -3.39
CA VAL A 759 -5.31 22.09 -2.37
C VAL A 759 -5.18 20.63 -2.79
N PHE A 760 -4.14 19.99 -2.25
CA PHE A 760 -3.91 18.58 -2.46
C PHE A 760 -4.33 17.75 -1.23
N TYR A 761 -5.03 16.65 -1.49
CA TYR A 761 -5.82 15.92 -0.49
C TYR A 761 -5.39 14.46 -0.22
N TYR A 762 -4.33 13.99 -0.87
CA TYR A 762 -3.88 12.61 -0.74
C TYR A 762 -2.60 12.54 0.04
N PHE A 763 -2.35 11.49 0.79
CA PHE A 763 -1.09 11.28 1.45
C PHE A 763 -0.84 9.77 1.67
N ALA A 764 -0.26 9.05 0.71
CA ALA A 764 -0.15 7.59 0.74
C ALA A 764 0.98 6.98 1.62
N PHE A 765 0.87 7.00 2.93
CA PHE A 765 1.96 6.58 3.81
C PHE A 765 2.30 5.08 3.92
N THR A 766 3.51 4.72 4.40
CA THR A 766 3.92 3.37 4.94
C THR A 766 5.29 3.30 5.64
N GLU A 767 5.56 2.49 6.70
CA GLU A 767 6.81 2.36 7.56
C GLU A 767 7.83 1.22 7.25
N VAL A 768 9.13 1.23 7.70
CA VAL A 768 10.16 0.15 7.51
C VAL A 768 10.61 -0.95 8.53
N ASN A 769 11.26 -0.67 9.64
CA ASN A 769 12.66 -0.26 9.91
C ASN A 769 12.94 1.21 9.88
N GLY A 770 11.90 2.01 9.70
CA GLY A 770 11.91 3.28 10.33
C GLY A 770 11.90 4.54 9.54
N THR A 771 11.26 4.54 8.38
CA THR A 771 11.17 5.61 7.36
C THR A 771 9.96 5.45 6.40
N LEU A 772 9.11 6.47 6.08
CA LEU A 772 7.69 6.35 5.61
C LEU A 772 7.25 7.33 4.46
N MET A 773 5.98 7.54 4.00
CA MET A 773 5.63 7.86 2.58
C MET A 773 4.39 8.78 2.20
N PHE A 774 4.08 9.46 1.03
CA PHE A 774 2.70 10.13 0.81
C PHE A 774 2.01 10.72 -0.52
N THR A 775 1.85 12.08 -0.68
CA THR A 775 0.89 12.96 -1.45
C THR A 775 0.74 14.50 -0.95
N THR A 776 0.77 15.67 -1.67
CA THR A 776 0.46 17.14 -1.27
C THR A 776 0.90 18.27 -2.28
N GLU A 777 1.00 19.62 -2.06
CA GLU A 777 1.40 20.64 -3.12
C GLU A 777 1.94 22.11 -2.80
N ASP A 778 3.28 22.39 -2.72
CA ASP A 778 3.94 23.75 -2.70
C ASP A 778 3.96 24.42 -4.09
N GLU A 779 5.10 24.97 -4.61
CA GLU A 779 5.13 25.75 -5.86
C GLU A 779 6.33 25.60 -6.86
N THR A 780 7.43 24.89 -6.60
CA THR A 780 8.69 25.05 -7.38
C THR A 780 9.03 23.92 -8.37
N ASN A 781 9.33 22.74 -7.86
CA ASN A 781 9.90 21.59 -8.56
C ASN A 781 8.82 20.71 -9.20
N GLY A 782 7.59 21.19 -9.14
CA GLY A 782 6.45 20.36 -9.24
C GLY A 782 6.37 19.32 -8.11
N ARG A 783 5.21 19.30 -7.45
CA ARG A 783 4.59 18.22 -6.65
C ARG A 783 5.35 16.86 -6.87
N GLU A 784 5.84 15.98 -5.97
CA GLU A 784 6.12 14.51 -6.20
C GLU A 784 6.64 13.57 -5.08
N LEU A 785 7.93 13.26 -4.78
CA LEU A 785 8.39 12.38 -3.63
C LEU A 785 9.41 13.01 -2.59
N TRP A 786 9.44 12.83 -1.23
CA TRP A 786 9.98 13.77 -0.14
C TRP A 786 10.41 13.02 1.27
N LYS A 787 10.67 13.48 2.57
CA LYS A 787 11.19 12.74 3.84
C LYS A 787 11.09 13.36 5.33
N THR A 788 10.83 12.77 6.58
CA THR A 788 11.01 13.17 8.12
C THR A 788 10.70 12.24 9.41
N ASP A 789 10.96 12.64 10.71
CA ASP A 789 10.67 12.01 12.08
C ASP A 789 9.38 12.58 12.61
N GLY A 790 9.23 13.88 12.61
CA GLY A 790 8.92 14.43 13.91
C GLY A 790 8.64 15.88 13.92
N THR A 791 9.55 16.75 13.47
CA THR A 791 9.23 18.16 13.13
C THR A 791 9.54 18.54 11.69
N ALA A 792 9.89 19.80 11.35
CA ALA A 792 9.75 20.67 10.10
C ALA A 792 10.62 21.13 8.83
N ALA A 793 11.87 21.24 8.34
CA ALA A 793 13.34 21.03 8.36
C ALA A 793 13.99 19.70 8.13
N GLY A 794 13.65 18.94 7.10
CA GLY A 794 13.79 17.50 7.23
C GLY A 794 12.62 16.65 6.89
N THR A 795 11.63 17.26 6.25
CA THR A 795 10.33 16.98 5.69
C THR A 795 10.49 17.25 4.19
N VAL A 796 11.10 16.37 3.38
CA VAL A 796 11.89 16.83 2.19
C VAL A 796 12.12 15.94 1.01
N LEU A 797 12.23 16.52 -0.17
CA LEU A 797 12.28 15.84 -1.46
C LEU A 797 13.20 14.62 -1.42
N VAL A 798 12.71 13.53 -1.98
CA VAL A 798 13.26 12.19 -2.14
C VAL A 798 13.16 11.75 -3.58
N LYS A 799 12.27 12.33 -4.39
CA LYS A 799 12.58 13.60 -5.07
C LYS A 799 11.48 13.98 -6.10
N ASP A 800 11.58 15.19 -6.68
CA ASP A 800 11.17 15.62 -8.04
C ASP A 800 11.40 14.55 -9.16
N ILE A 801 10.70 14.59 -10.29
CA ILE A 801 10.82 13.61 -11.37
C ILE A 801 10.60 14.19 -12.79
N ASN A 802 10.38 15.48 -13.05
CA ASN A 802 10.72 16.01 -14.40
C ASN A 802 11.12 17.50 -14.35
N ILE A 803 11.62 18.07 -15.46
CA ILE A 803 12.28 19.37 -15.48
C ILE A 803 11.29 20.52 -15.18
N GLY A 804 11.00 20.73 -13.89
CA GLY A 804 10.21 21.85 -13.39
C GLY A 804 8.71 21.56 -13.14
N ASP A 805 7.87 21.30 -14.19
CA ASP A 805 6.38 21.07 -14.13
C ASP A 805 5.74 19.95 -15.03
N ALA A 806 4.66 19.22 -14.60
CA ALA A 806 3.60 18.48 -15.39
C ALA A 806 2.77 17.27 -14.76
N PHE A 807 3.04 16.75 -13.55
CA PHE A 807 2.56 15.48 -12.90
C PHE A 807 3.29 14.12 -13.13
N SER A 808 3.47 13.37 -12.03
CA SER A 808 4.36 12.26 -11.65
C SER A 808 3.61 11.29 -10.75
N ASP A 809 2.97 11.76 -9.68
CA ASP A 809 1.99 10.98 -8.91
C ASP A 809 2.46 9.69 -8.20
N PRO A 810 3.26 9.83 -7.12
CA PRO A 810 3.56 8.76 -6.17
C PRO A 810 2.39 8.13 -5.45
N THR A 811 2.28 6.81 -5.61
CA THR A 811 1.10 6.04 -5.26
C THR A 811 1.44 4.58 -4.95
N ASP A 812 0.80 4.00 -3.91
CA ASP A 812 0.87 2.57 -3.51
C ASP A 812 2.05 2.02 -2.67
N LEU A 813 2.59 2.90 -1.86
CA LEU A 813 3.74 2.80 -0.99
C LEU A 813 3.70 1.51 -0.07
N ILE A 814 4.60 0.49 -0.20
CA ILE A 814 4.69 -0.77 0.64
C ILE A 814 6.04 -1.24 1.27
N ASN A 815 6.09 -1.67 2.54
CA ASN A 815 7.32 -2.19 3.16
C ASN A 815 7.76 -3.65 2.98
N PHE A 816 8.86 -3.91 2.26
CA PHE A 816 9.50 -5.22 2.24
C PHE A 816 11.03 -5.30 2.53
N ASN A 817 11.44 -6.42 3.16
CA ASN A 817 12.79 -6.75 3.69
C ASN A 817 13.56 -5.54 4.17
N GLY A 818 12.77 -4.71 4.83
CA GLY A 818 13.20 -3.48 5.34
C GLY A 818 13.40 -2.39 4.30
N THR A 819 12.39 -2.03 3.51
CA THR A 819 12.20 -0.74 2.76
C THR A 819 10.94 -0.78 1.90
N LEU A 820 10.31 0.37 1.69
CA LEU A 820 8.99 0.57 1.06
C LEU A 820 9.03 0.32 -0.46
N TYR A 821 8.01 0.09 -1.32
CA TYR A 821 8.03 0.31 -2.77
C TYR A 821 6.75 0.94 -3.35
N PHE A 822 6.71 1.62 -4.52
CA PHE A 822 5.51 2.35 -5.01
C PHE A 822 5.50 2.80 -6.49
N ALA A 823 4.50 3.51 -7.08
CA ALA A 823 4.51 4.13 -8.44
C ALA A 823 4.23 5.63 -8.75
N ALA A 824 4.83 6.24 -9.82
CA ALA A 824 4.74 7.66 -10.32
C ALA A 824 5.49 7.96 -11.67
N THR A 825 5.56 9.15 -12.35
CA THR A 825 6.24 9.45 -13.68
C THR A 825 7.27 10.58 -13.85
N ASN A 826 8.14 10.55 -14.87
CA ASN A 826 8.85 11.75 -15.40
C ASN A 826 8.25 12.34 -16.68
N GLY A 827 7.06 11.94 -17.09
CA GLY A 827 6.25 12.77 -17.97
C GLY A 827 6.58 12.80 -19.47
N TYR A 828 7.76 12.41 -19.96
CA TYR A 828 7.94 12.17 -21.41
C TYR A 828 7.76 10.69 -21.81
N LEU A 829 7.33 9.86 -20.84
CA LEU A 829 7.56 8.41 -20.75
C LEU A 829 6.30 7.55 -20.37
N GLY A 830 5.65 7.76 -19.21
CA GLY A 830 4.57 6.87 -18.72
C GLY A 830 3.81 7.38 -17.48
N ARG A 831 3.42 6.50 -16.53
CA ARG A 831 3.32 6.81 -15.09
C ARG A 831 4.57 6.28 -14.33
N GLU A 832 4.37 5.31 -13.42
CA GLU A 832 5.31 4.22 -13.04
C GLU A 832 6.63 4.36 -12.17
N LEU A 833 6.74 3.98 -10.85
CA LEU A 833 7.18 2.78 -10.01
C LEU A 833 8.56 2.19 -9.95
N TRP A 834 9.09 2.03 -8.73
CA TRP A 834 10.50 1.81 -8.48
C TRP A 834 10.90 1.24 -7.15
N LYS A 835 12.23 1.29 -6.95
CA LYS A 835 12.91 1.14 -5.67
C LYS A 835 13.77 2.35 -5.13
N SER A 836 14.12 2.39 -3.86
CA SER A 836 14.52 3.60 -3.05
C SER A 836 14.96 2.94 -1.71
N ASP A 837 15.97 3.39 -0.93
CA ASP A 837 16.30 2.90 0.44
C ASP A 837 15.86 3.82 1.54
N GLY A 838 15.58 5.04 1.09
CA GLY A 838 14.81 6.20 1.54
C GLY A 838 15.11 7.53 0.87
N THR A 839 16.20 7.56 0.11
CA THR A 839 16.87 8.69 -0.51
C THR A 839 16.34 9.26 -1.85
N ASN A 840 16.96 9.04 -3.03
CA ASN A 840 16.86 9.87 -4.28
C ASN A 840 17.75 9.45 -5.46
N ALA A 841 19.07 9.28 -5.34
CA ALA A 841 19.97 8.81 -6.41
C ALA A 841 20.64 7.41 -6.17
N GLY A 842 19.82 6.35 -6.16
CA GLY A 842 19.35 5.48 -5.02
C GLY A 842 17.87 5.72 -4.75
N THR A 843 17.32 6.52 -5.65
CA THR A 843 16.15 6.26 -6.46
C THR A 843 16.62 6.27 -7.99
N VAL A 844 16.41 5.31 -9.00
CA VAL A 844 16.86 4.93 -10.44
C VAL A 844 16.21 3.60 -11.07
N MET A 845 15.59 3.45 -12.26
CA MET A 845 14.24 2.77 -12.51
C MET A 845 14.02 1.28 -12.16
N LEU A 846 12.87 0.67 -12.46
CA LEU A 846 12.62 -0.76 -12.13
C LEU A 846 12.03 -1.64 -13.22
N ALA A 847 12.74 -1.57 -14.33
CA ALA A 847 12.69 -2.12 -15.66
C ALA A 847 11.57 -1.62 -16.48
N ASP A 848 11.86 -1.27 -17.71
CA ASP A 848 10.84 -0.87 -18.64
C ASP A 848 10.24 -1.99 -19.43
N ILE A 849 8.96 -1.91 -19.78
CA ILE A 849 8.35 -3.12 -20.29
C ILE A 849 7.34 -2.93 -21.46
N ASN A 850 7.77 -2.70 -22.73
CA ASN A 850 6.99 -2.57 -24.03
C ASN A 850 7.86 -2.63 -25.33
N PRO A 851 7.60 -1.83 -26.39
CA PRO A 851 8.56 -0.81 -26.88
C PRO A 851 8.07 0.64 -27.29
N ASN A 852 6.84 1.14 -27.00
CA ASN A 852 6.30 2.40 -27.63
C ASN A 852 5.51 3.58 -26.87
N ASN A 853 5.82 4.06 -25.65
CA ASN A 853 5.35 5.28 -24.91
C ASN A 853 3.87 5.45 -24.41
N GLY A 854 3.50 4.88 -23.27
CA GLY A 854 2.14 4.93 -22.70
C GLY A 854 2.17 4.53 -21.24
N TYR A 855 1.03 4.27 -20.58
CA TYR A 855 1.03 3.89 -19.15
C TYR A 855 0.95 2.41 -18.96
N GLY A 856 1.62 1.91 -17.94
CA GLY A 856 1.58 0.52 -17.60
C GLY A 856 0.22 0.02 -17.12
N LEU A 857 -0.69 0.93 -16.76
CA LEU A 857 -2.14 0.78 -16.74
C LEU A 857 -2.82 2.10 -16.38
N TYR A 858 -3.98 2.03 -15.76
CA TYR A 858 -4.50 3.08 -14.92
C TYR A 858 -4.56 2.45 -13.52
N ASN A 859 -3.57 2.76 -12.65
CA ASN A 859 -3.61 2.53 -11.21
C ASN A 859 -3.41 1.10 -10.67
N SER A 860 -2.87 1.08 -9.44
CA SER A 860 -1.93 0.09 -8.89
C SER A 860 -2.43 -0.40 -7.52
N SER A 861 -1.75 -1.40 -6.91
CA SER A 861 -1.12 -1.22 -5.59
C SER A 861 -0.01 -2.26 -5.39
N LEU A 862 0.35 -2.53 -4.13
CA LEU A 862 1.38 -3.45 -3.69
C LEU A 862 1.02 -4.28 -2.42
N ALA A 863 1.72 -5.40 -2.10
CA ALA A 863 1.45 -6.36 -0.97
C ALA A 863 2.61 -7.38 -0.54
N ILE A 864 2.69 -8.07 0.63
CA ILE A 864 3.88 -8.96 0.99
C ILE A 864 3.59 -10.39 1.55
N MET A 865 4.37 -11.46 1.24
CA MET A 865 4.26 -12.79 1.93
C MET A 865 5.39 -13.78 1.68
N ASN A 866 5.77 -14.69 2.60
CA ASN A 866 6.87 -15.70 2.45
C ASN A 866 8.16 -15.12 1.86
N GLY A 867 8.37 -13.83 2.11
CA GLY A 867 9.39 -13.02 1.48
C GLY A 867 9.01 -12.38 0.14
N ASN A 868 7.71 -12.20 -0.25
CA ASN A 868 7.16 -12.16 -1.66
C ASN A 868 6.32 -10.87 -2.08
N LEU A 869 5.97 -10.30 -3.30
CA LEU A 869 5.98 -10.56 -4.82
C LEU A 869 4.81 -10.27 -5.80
N TYR A 870 3.81 -9.33 -5.81
CA TYR A 870 2.80 -9.27 -6.94
C TYR A 870 2.04 -7.91 -7.32
N PHE A 871 1.76 -7.58 -8.62
CA PHE A 871 0.88 -6.49 -9.25
C PHE A 871 0.87 -6.56 -10.86
N THR A 872 0.21 -5.68 -11.67
CA THR A 872 -0.53 -5.86 -13.01
C THR A 872 -0.16 -5.23 -14.44
N ALA A 873 0.37 -5.93 -15.50
CA ALA A 873 0.99 -5.33 -16.75
C ALA A 873 1.29 -6.08 -18.11
N ASN A 874 1.58 -5.30 -19.19
CA ASN A 874 1.24 -5.39 -20.64
C ASN A 874 2.31 -5.48 -21.81
N ASP A 875 3.23 -4.55 -22.09
CA ASP A 875 4.20 -4.49 -23.20
C ASP A 875 3.65 -4.25 -24.61
N ASP A 876 2.46 -3.64 -24.74
CA ASP A 876 1.59 -3.51 -25.95
C ASP A 876 0.92 -4.85 -26.29
N VAL A 877 1.11 -5.82 -25.41
CA VAL A 877 1.28 -7.20 -25.80
C VAL A 877 0.63 -8.15 -24.77
N HIS A 878 0.24 -7.75 -23.54
CA HIS A 878 -0.31 -8.62 -22.46
C HIS A 878 -1.42 -8.10 -21.53
N GLY A 879 -1.40 -6.85 -21.13
CA GLY A 879 -2.43 -6.29 -20.25
C GLY A 879 -2.37 -6.49 -18.77
N PHE A 880 -3.54 -6.55 -18.10
CA PHE A 880 -3.82 -6.44 -16.63
C PHE A 880 -2.88 -7.11 -15.60
N GLU A 881 -1.83 -7.82 -15.99
CA GLU A 881 -1.55 -9.22 -15.66
C GLU A 881 -0.96 -9.51 -14.26
N LEU A 882 0.13 -10.30 -14.06
CA LEU A 882 0.96 -10.29 -12.82
C LEU A 882 2.42 -10.72 -12.89
N TRP A 883 3.35 -10.05 -12.19
CA TRP A 883 4.79 -10.38 -12.01
C TRP A 883 5.13 -11.00 -10.56
N ARG A 884 5.83 -12.19 -10.32
CA ARG A 884 6.45 -12.86 -9.06
C ARG A 884 8.02 -12.92 -8.85
N LEU A 885 8.67 -12.30 -7.84
CA LEU A 885 10.16 -12.21 -7.63
C LEU A 885 11.11 -13.37 -7.17
N CYS A 886 11.01 -14.68 -7.57
CA CYS A 886 11.73 -15.87 -6.98
C CYS A 886 13.27 -16.05 -6.98
N ASP A 887 13.96 -15.63 -5.89
CA ASP A 887 15.34 -15.93 -5.40
C ASP A 887 16.58 -15.95 -6.36
N PHE A 888 17.55 -15.02 -6.17
CA PHE A 888 18.96 -15.25 -6.56
C PHE A 888 19.95 -15.09 -5.38
N ILE A 889 20.35 -16.24 -4.85
CA ILE A 889 21.38 -16.43 -3.82
C ILE A 889 22.73 -15.85 -4.27
N ARG A 890 23.27 -14.90 -3.49
CA ARG A 890 24.56 -14.22 -3.75
C ARG A 890 25.78 -15.15 -3.74
N THR A 891 26.74 -14.80 -4.60
CA THR A 891 28.05 -15.43 -4.87
C THR A 891 29.03 -15.38 -3.67
N PRO A 892 29.83 -16.44 -3.40
CA PRO A 892 31.00 -16.36 -2.51
C PRO A 892 32.27 -15.89 -3.26
N THR A 893 33.03 -14.95 -2.70
CA THR A 893 34.35 -14.55 -3.22
C THR A 893 35.49 -15.19 -2.42
N GLY A 894 36.33 -16.01 -3.07
CA GLY A 894 37.53 -16.61 -2.45
C GLY A 894 38.01 -17.90 -3.14
N THR A 895 39.19 -18.39 -2.74
CA THR A 895 39.77 -19.65 -3.24
C THR A 895 38.88 -20.85 -2.90
N LEU A 896 38.51 -21.65 -3.90
CA LEU A 896 37.54 -22.74 -3.75
C LEU A 896 38.10 -23.93 -2.94
N SER A 897 37.36 -24.38 -1.92
CA SER A 897 37.65 -25.62 -1.18
C SER A 897 36.94 -26.84 -1.80
N ALA A 898 37.34 -28.05 -1.39
CA ALA A 898 36.94 -29.31 -2.00
C ALA A 898 35.43 -29.67 -1.96
N ASP A 899 34.59 -28.87 -1.27
CA ASP A 899 33.17 -29.15 -1.00
C ASP A 899 32.25 -27.92 -1.23
N GLN A 900 32.59 -27.00 -2.14
CA GLN A 900 31.90 -25.71 -2.28
C GLN A 900 30.81 -25.69 -3.39
N LYS A 901 29.59 -25.24 -3.05
CA LYS A 901 28.49 -24.93 -4.01
C LYS A 901 28.58 -23.48 -4.49
N ALA A 902 28.27 -23.23 -5.77
CA ALA A 902 28.34 -21.90 -6.41
C ALA A 902 27.13 -21.61 -7.34
N SER A 903 26.81 -20.32 -7.54
CA SER A 903 25.82 -19.78 -8.49
C SER A 903 26.48 -18.78 -9.47
N GLU A 904 25.81 -18.43 -10.58
CA GLU A 904 26.37 -17.78 -11.79
C GLU A 904 27.06 -16.42 -11.54
N THR A 905 28.13 -16.02 -12.27
CA THR A 905 28.37 -16.05 -13.73
C THR A 905 29.79 -16.52 -14.10
N VAL A 906 30.00 -16.94 -15.37
CA VAL A 906 31.29 -17.28 -16.05
C VAL A 906 32.57 -17.18 -15.19
N ILE A 907 33.07 -18.33 -14.71
CA ILE A 907 34.41 -18.40 -14.13
C ILE A 907 35.44 -18.27 -15.25
N THR A 908 36.00 -17.07 -15.41
CA THR A 908 37.29 -16.92 -16.10
C THR A 908 38.38 -17.32 -15.12
N VAL A 909 38.79 -18.59 -15.13
CA VAL A 909 40.00 -19.02 -14.42
C VAL A 909 41.19 -18.36 -15.14
N SER A 910 41.69 -17.24 -14.62
CA SER A 910 42.93 -16.62 -15.07
C SER A 910 44.13 -17.49 -14.66
N GLY A 911 44.31 -18.61 -15.36
CA GLY A 911 45.35 -19.59 -15.09
C GLY A 911 44.93 -21.03 -15.35
N SER A 912 44.80 -21.40 -16.63
CA SER A 912 45.13 -22.75 -17.14
C SER A 912 44.68 -23.98 -16.33
N ALA A 913 43.38 -24.29 -16.32
CA ALA A 913 42.86 -25.64 -16.65
C ALA A 913 41.32 -25.69 -16.69
N ASN A 914 40.74 -26.04 -17.85
CA ASN A 914 39.32 -26.42 -17.99
C ASN A 914 39.07 -27.86 -17.47
N THR A 915 39.60 -28.20 -16.29
CA THR A 915 39.64 -29.59 -15.79
C THR A 915 39.24 -29.68 -14.32
N ILE A 916 38.22 -30.48 -14.00
CA ILE A 916 37.86 -30.81 -12.61
C ILE A 916 38.90 -31.81 -12.05
N PRO A 917 39.57 -31.52 -10.93
CA PRO A 917 40.67 -32.34 -10.40
C PRO A 917 40.18 -33.66 -9.76
N ASN A 918 41.11 -34.62 -9.67
CA ASN A 918 40.87 -35.97 -9.15
C ASN A 918 40.20 -35.95 -7.76
N GLY A 919 39.08 -36.65 -7.62
CA GLY A 919 38.36 -36.83 -6.35
C GLY A 919 37.41 -35.69 -5.94
N ALA A 920 37.28 -34.63 -6.73
CA ALA A 920 36.40 -33.50 -6.39
C ALA A 920 34.91 -33.80 -6.66
N ASN A 921 34.02 -33.35 -5.76
CA ASN A 921 32.56 -33.36 -5.93
C ASN A 921 32.08 -31.92 -6.20
N VAL A 922 31.64 -31.64 -7.43
CA VAL A 922 31.13 -30.32 -7.82
C VAL A 922 29.64 -30.43 -8.14
N GLU A 923 28.80 -29.73 -7.36
CA GLU A 923 27.36 -29.60 -7.62
C GLU A 923 27.03 -28.17 -8.09
N TYR A 924 26.30 -28.06 -9.20
CA TYR A 924 25.93 -26.80 -9.87
C TYR A 924 24.40 -26.69 -10.01
N GLY A 925 23.83 -25.58 -9.56
CA GLY A 925 22.40 -25.28 -9.72
C GLY A 925 22.18 -24.29 -10.87
N ALA A 926 21.60 -24.77 -11.97
CA ALA A 926 21.33 -23.95 -13.15
C ALA A 926 19.89 -23.45 -13.17
N GLY A 927 19.70 -22.18 -13.56
CA GLY A 927 18.39 -21.58 -13.76
C GLY A 927 17.70 -22.02 -15.06
N LYS A 928 18.46 -22.19 -16.16
CA LYS A 928 17.88 -22.52 -17.49
C LYS A 928 18.70 -23.51 -18.33
N TYR A 929 20.02 -23.34 -18.44
CA TYR A 929 20.91 -24.32 -19.10
C TYR A 929 22.32 -24.30 -18.51
N VAL A 930 23.12 -25.32 -18.83
CA VAL A 930 24.54 -25.40 -18.48
C VAL A 930 25.36 -25.48 -19.77
N GLN A 931 26.27 -24.55 -19.99
CA GLN A 931 27.18 -24.57 -21.13
C GLN A 931 28.60 -24.93 -20.67
N LEU A 932 29.16 -25.98 -21.28
CA LEU A 932 30.55 -26.40 -21.05
C LEU A 932 31.44 -25.87 -22.19
N ASN A 933 32.54 -25.21 -21.83
CA ASN A 933 33.49 -24.70 -22.83
C ASN A 933 34.23 -25.85 -23.54
N PRO A 934 34.61 -25.69 -24.82
CA PRO A 934 35.49 -26.63 -25.50
C PRO A 934 36.78 -26.88 -24.69
N GLY A 935 37.12 -28.16 -24.49
CA GLY A 935 38.23 -28.58 -23.64
C GLY A 935 37.88 -28.85 -22.17
N PHE A 936 36.60 -28.82 -21.78
CA PHE A 936 36.15 -29.30 -20.46
C PHE A 936 36.47 -30.79 -20.26
N SER A 937 37.08 -31.13 -19.12
CA SER A 937 37.43 -32.50 -18.76
C SER A 937 37.28 -32.77 -17.26
N THR A 938 37.08 -34.04 -16.90
CA THR A 938 37.10 -34.51 -15.49
C THR A 938 38.25 -35.50 -15.32
N GLN A 939 38.97 -35.42 -14.20
CA GLN A 939 39.96 -36.45 -13.83
C GLN A 939 39.29 -37.64 -13.14
N LEU A 940 40.02 -38.76 -13.07
CA LEU A 940 39.57 -40.00 -12.44
C LEU A 940 38.99 -39.74 -11.04
N GLY A 941 37.82 -40.30 -10.73
CA GLY A 941 37.20 -40.19 -9.40
C GLY A 941 36.50 -38.85 -9.10
N ALA A 942 36.51 -37.87 -10.01
CA ALA A 942 35.72 -36.65 -9.86
C ALA A 942 34.24 -36.86 -10.25
N VAL A 943 33.34 -36.09 -9.63
CA VAL A 943 31.92 -36.05 -9.96
C VAL A 943 31.51 -34.61 -10.24
N PHE A 944 30.86 -34.41 -11.38
CA PHE A 944 30.15 -33.18 -11.72
C PHE A 944 28.66 -33.49 -11.77
N LYS A 945 27.86 -32.79 -10.96
CA LYS A 945 26.40 -32.81 -11.08
C LYS A 945 25.90 -31.41 -11.40
N ALA A 946 25.06 -31.32 -12.42
CA ALA A 946 24.30 -30.13 -12.73
C ALA A 946 22.82 -30.41 -12.52
N GLN A 947 22.10 -29.49 -11.88
CA GLN A 947 20.68 -29.62 -11.60
C GLN A 947 19.96 -28.37 -12.10
N SER A 948 19.06 -28.54 -13.07
CA SER A 948 18.09 -27.51 -13.44
C SER A 948 17.07 -27.40 -12.30
N GLY A 949 17.15 -26.32 -11.52
CA GLY A 949 16.36 -26.16 -10.30
C GLY A 949 15.89 -24.73 -10.02
N GLY A 950 16.24 -23.77 -10.90
CA GLY A 950 15.62 -22.46 -10.89
C GLY A 950 14.23 -22.50 -11.52
N CYS A 951 13.43 -21.49 -11.20
CA CYS A 951 12.07 -21.33 -11.68
C CYS A 951 12.04 -21.31 -13.24
N ASN A 952 11.35 -22.27 -13.87
CA ASN A 952 11.22 -22.52 -15.33
C ASN A 952 10.90 -21.30 -16.24
#